data_AF-A0AA37QG11-F1
#
_entry.id   AF-A0AA37QG11-F1
#
_cell.length_a   1.000
_cell.length_b   1.000
_cell.length_c   1.000
_cell.angle_alpha   90.00
_cell.angle_beta   90.00
_cell.angle_gamma   90.00
#
_symmetry.space_group_name_H-M   'P 1'
#
loop_
_entity.id
_entity.type
_entity.pdbx_description
1 polymer ?
#
loop_
_entity_poly.entity_id
_entity_poly.type
_entity_poly.pdbx_seq_one_letter_code
_entity_poly.pdbx_strand_id
1 'polypeptide(L)'
;MTNLNITLSPTLATVGEGSNLGTGLYNQVGIWVDAILYPDGTFTTIVANGSMAATTVNIPIASITAGKLYLIVWSGASTGTDPIPGLIPQQSDISIDNAQQNNFRFDSIELTLTGSSNDAANLTSVVGFGLPMQLSDANGSVGYAAATAGSGSSIFAAIQSIHPTSTSLVFDFDAGPLSGTPRYAVSPASASQVTVPPFPSGSTPPFSPSDWTSYIATFESTDAAALAMAGFFNGAPDANGIWHNQGFYSYALSYDAKTSTFWLSPASNSQIKGHIRITPAELANSIYATNANVEIYTDKADPLPYTIFGSTSPAMNGGANNQWGNVLKSLFTGFTAGLWGGYGPALNPFVSSAVDLNSNWNWDPSYAFGGHGNPQTMYDPYSKIFFQCSNSYGSGYTDNLMALYQSGGPLLPLGQDGGDVAELNLTVYADTDAAQGYTTPQIYNYIPPPSSGTYQVPPATSGGAINMTLNFTLPASASGTTTWMLDQTAASIELDVLTGYSGSTPQWAPIVLTASAAGADSSLWWVWTVTGSGGSYVASPAPGSQQSPGSLIITGMPVATSGVTWYRVMVSADGASKTFNLYATTAADTSQPQGFGWSVAPGAQAIDGGATIAMGPPSSGGTDIAMTINFLAGASTFIPPALLTMGPQPDGTAIPMLGTPAPPVAGTGSPPLFTAFPGQSLTASSATSNSPVVTFTWTGGAAYLAASLIAYTNKIGALNIARITVSGSGIRTVVTTAADIDGQWFSPPVPLGNGTYAVTMQEFAPDDTRFQSPIGQPSLPLQLTVSAAPPGS
;
A
#
# COMPACT_ATOMS: atom_id res chain seq x y z
N MET A 1 -24.41 10.21 -11.52
CA MET A 1 -24.54 9.05 -12.43
C MET A 1 -23.35 9.13 -13.36
N THR A 2 -22.41 8.20 -13.23
CA THR A 2 -21.18 8.17 -14.02
C THR A 2 -21.42 7.53 -15.37
N ASN A 3 -20.96 8.22 -16.42
CA ASN A 3 -21.01 7.78 -17.81
C ASN A 3 -19.61 7.40 -18.28
N LEU A 4 -19.44 6.20 -18.84
CA LEU A 4 -18.21 5.82 -19.52
C LEU A 4 -18.33 6.08 -21.03
N ASN A 5 -17.49 6.95 -21.55
CA ASN A 5 -17.42 7.28 -22.97
C ASN A 5 -16.21 6.57 -23.59
N ILE A 6 -16.47 5.67 -24.54
CA ILE A 6 -15.42 4.98 -25.29
C ILE A 6 -15.25 5.63 -26.65
N THR A 7 -14.01 6.00 -26.98
CA THR A 7 -13.63 6.58 -28.27
C THR A 7 -12.44 5.81 -28.85
N LEU A 8 -12.44 5.59 -30.17
CA LEU A 8 -11.26 5.08 -30.87
C LEU A 8 -10.46 6.24 -31.45
N SER A 9 -9.13 6.16 -31.43
CA SER A 9 -8.27 7.17 -32.05
C SER A 9 -8.56 7.33 -33.55
N PRO A 10 -8.26 8.48 -34.17
CA PRO A 10 -8.48 8.67 -35.60
C PRO A 10 -7.81 7.62 -36.50
N THR A 11 -6.61 7.16 -36.16
CA THR A 11 -5.89 6.10 -36.92
C THR A 11 -6.58 4.74 -36.79
N LEU A 12 -7.07 4.42 -35.59
CA LEU A 12 -7.89 3.24 -35.38
C LEU A 12 -9.28 3.41 -36.01
N ALA A 13 -9.71 4.67 -36.18
CA ALA A 13 -11.03 5.06 -36.66
C ALA A 13 -11.17 5.29 -38.17
N THR A 14 -10.08 5.48 -38.89
CA THR A 14 -10.08 5.76 -40.32
C THR A 14 -8.85 5.14 -40.95
N VAL A 15 -9.03 4.46 -42.09
CA VAL A 15 -8.14 4.33 -43.28
C VAL A 15 -8.54 3.04 -44.04
N GLY A 16 -8.49 3.07 -45.37
CA GLY A 16 -8.71 1.90 -46.24
C GLY A 16 -7.39 1.27 -46.69
N GLU A 17 -7.44 -0.05 -46.98
CA GLU A 17 -6.44 -0.94 -47.62
C GLU A 17 -4.94 -0.67 -47.39
N GLY A 18 -4.30 -1.46 -46.51
CA GLY A 18 -2.83 -1.58 -46.43
C GLY A 18 -2.23 -1.94 -45.06
N SER A 19 -2.37 -3.20 -44.62
CA SER A 19 -1.69 -3.90 -43.51
C SER A 19 -0.69 -3.12 -42.61
N ASN A 20 -1.02 -3.03 -41.32
CA ASN A 20 -0.16 -3.05 -40.10
C ASN A 20 -0.81 -2.19 -38.99
N LEU A 21 -1.96 -2.61 -38.43
CA LEU A 21 -2.73 -1.90 -37.37
C LEU A 21 -2.86 -0.35 -37.49
N GLY A 22 -2.63 0.20 -38.70
CA GLY A 22 -2.68 1.61 -39.07
C GLY A 22 -3.65 1.86 -40.22
N THR A 23 -4.62 0.96 -40.42
CA THR A 23 -5.60 1.01 -41.52
C THR A 23 -7.05 0.89 -41.08
N GLY A 24 -7.42 1.49 -39.94
CA GLY A 24 -8.81 1.61 -39.47
C GLY A 24 -9.55 0.28 -39.23
N LEU A 25 -10.15 0.10 -38.05
CA LEU A 25 -11.11 -1.02 -37.83
C LEU A 25 -12.35 -0.86 -38.72
N TYR A 26 -12.66 0.38 -39.11
CA TYR A 26 -13.79 0.74 -39.94
C TYR A 26 -13.44 0.51 -41.40
N ASN A 27 -14.25 -0.31 -42.07
CA ASN A 27 -14.16 -0.81 -43.46
C ASN A 27 -13.59 -2.22 -43.64
N GLN A 28 -13.15 -2.90 -42.57
CA GLN A 28 -12.68 -4.28 -42.66
C GLN A 28 -13.73 -5.25 -42.15
N VAL A 29 -14.48 -5.84 -43.08
CA VAL A 29 -15.45 -6.91 -42.79
C VAL A 29 -14.74 -8.07 -42.07
N GLY A 30 -15.34 -8.57 -41.00
CA GLY A 30 -14.73 -9.62 -40.15
C GLY A 30 -14.03 -9.10 -38.90
N ILE A 31 -14.20 -7.82 -38.55
CA ILE A 31 -13.76 -7.23 -37.28
C ILE A 31 -14.97 -6.92 -36.39
N TRP A 32 -14.92 -7.36 -35.13
CA TRP A 32 -15.89 -7.00 -34.10
C TRP A 32 -15.16 -6.43 -32.88
N VAL A 33 -15.74 -5.40 -32.26
CA VAL A 33 -15.22 -4.83 -31.02
C VAL A 33 -16.36 -4.63 -30.04
N ASP A 34 -16.23 -5.25 -28.87
CA ASP A 34 -17.19 -5.17 -27.79
C ASP A 34 -16.51 -4.68 -26.50
N ALA A 35 -17.25 -3.89 -25.74
CA ALA A 35 -16.98 -3.65 -24.33
C ALA A 35 -17.88 -4.53 -23.47
N ILE A 36 -17.30 -5.19 -22.46
CA ILE A 36 -18.01 -6.09 -21.55
C ILE A 36 -17.81 -5.60 -20.12
N LEU A 37 -18.91 -5.24 -19.44
CA LEU A 37 -18.88 -4.78 -18.05
C LEU A 37 -19.20 -5.92 -17.08
N TYR A 38 -18.29 -6.24 -16.18
CA TYR A 38 -18.52 -7.15 -15.05
C TYR A 38 -18.67 -6.37 -13.73
N PRO A 39 -19.53 -6.80 -12.79
CA PRO A 39 -20.20 -8.12 -12.72
C PRO A 39 -21.46 -8.29 -13.58
N ASP A 40 -21.98 -7.22 -14.19
CA ASP A 40 -23.27 -7.23 -14.90
C ASP A 40 -23.29 -8.10 -16.17
N GLY A 41 -22.13 -8.46 -16.72
CA GLY A 41 -21.97 -9.24 -17.96
C GLY A 41 -22.53 -8.55 -19.21
N THR A 42 -22.67 -7.22 -19.17
CA THR A 42 -23.34 -6.46 -20.24
C THR A 42 -22.40 -6.19 -21.41
N PHE A 43 -22.81 -6.61 -22.61
CA PHE A 43 -22.09 -6.38 -23.86
C PHE A 43 -22.55 -5.07 -24.51
N THR A 44 -21.60 -4.25 -24.95
CA THR A 44 -21.84 -3.08 -25.78
C THR A 44 -20.95 -3.12 -27.01
N THR A 45 -21.55 -3.28 -28.19
CA THR A 45 -20.82 -3.29 -29.45
C THR A 45 -20.37 -1.89 -29.84
N ILE A 46 -19.07 -1.75 -30.10
CA ILE A 46 -18.41 -0.54 -30.58
C ILE A 46 -18.20 -0.61 -32.09
N VAL A 47 -17.74 -1.77 -32.59
CA VAL A 47 -17.55 -2.04 -34.02
C VAL A 47 -18.30 -3.30 -34.40
N ALA A 48 -19.27 -3.17 -35.30
CA ALA A 48 -20.06 -4.26 -35.83
C ALA A 48 -19.59 -4.64 -37.24
N ASN A 49 -18.91 -5.77 -37.40
CA ASN A 49 -18.42 -6.29 -38.68
C ASN A 49 -17.67 -5.23 -39.52
N GLY A 50 -16.75 -4.51 -38.89
CA GLY A 50 -15.99 -3.42 -39.51
C GLY A 50 -16.77 -2.10 -39.68
N SER A 51 -17.93 -1.94 -39.05
CA SER A 51 -18.71 -0.69 -39.08
C SER A 51 -18.87 -0.09 -37.69
N MET A 52 -18.69 1.23 -37.60
CA MET A 52 -18.74 1.98 -36.34
C MET A 52 -20.17 2.06 -35.83
N ALA A 53 -20.41 1.73 -34.55
CA ALA A 53 -21.71 1.97 -33.93
C ALA A 53 -21.97 3.48 -33.77
N ALA A 54 -20.98 4.23 -33.28
CA ALA A 54 -21.00 5.69 -33.12
C ALA A 54 -19.58 6.22 -32.90
N THR A 55 -19.30 7.50 -33.21
CA THR A 55 -17.97 8.12 -32.97
C THR A 55 -17.50 8.01 -31.51
N THR A 56 -18.45 8.11 -30.59
CA THR A 56 -18.27 7.86 -29.15
C THR A 56 -19.41 6.94 -28.71
N VAL A 57 -19.07 5.87 -28.01
CA VAL A 57 -20.03 4.91 -27.46
C VAL A 57 -20.13 5.15 -25.97
N ASN A 58 -21.35 5.44 -25.50
CA ASN A 58 -21.62 5.67 -24.09
C ASN A 58 -22.11 4.38 -23.42
N ILE A 59 -21.50 4.05 -22.29
CA ILE A 59 -21.90 2.94 -21.42
C ILE A 59 -22.28 3.54 -20.06
N PRO A 60 -23.56 3.48 -19.67
CA PRO A 60 -23.98 3.83 -18.32
C PRO A 60 -23.37 2.82 -17.32
N ILE A 61 -22.55 3.28 -16.38
CA ILE A 61 -21.88 2.41 -15.39
C ILE A 61 -22.32 2.66 -13.95
N ALA A 62 -23.32 3.52 -13.74
CA ALA A 62 -23.74 3.94 -12.40
C ALA A 62 -24.43 2.85 -11.54
N SER A 63 -24.65 1.65 -12.07
CA SER A 63 -25.19 0.50 -11.32
C SER A 63 -24.10 -0.31 -10.62
N ILE A 64 -22.84 -0.16 -11.00
CA ILE A 64 -21.74 -0.99 -10.46
C ILE A 64 -21.01 -0.25 -9.34
N THR A 65 -20.84 -0.92 -8.20
CA THR A 65 -20.04 -0.41 -7.07
C THR A 65 -18.55 -0.64 -7.29
N ALA A 66 -18.19 -1.78 -7.89
CA ALA A 66 -16.85 -2.10 -8.33
C ALA A 66 -16.95 -3.09 -9.48
N GLY A 67 -16.00 -3.03 -10.42
CA GLY A 67 -16.07 -3.88 -11.60
C GLY A 67 -14.86 -3.78 -12.50
N LYS A 68 -14.89 -4.60 -13.55
CA LYS A 68 -13.93 -4.53 -14.65
C LYS A 68 -14.68 -4.36 -15.95
N LEU A 69 -14.16 -3.51 -16.81
CA LEU A 69 -14.61 -3.38 -18.19
C LEU A 69 -13.51 -3.90 -19.11
N TYR A 70 -13.86 -4.91 -19.90
CA TYR A 70 -12.97 -5.50 -20.90
C TYR A 70 -13.30 -4.95 -22.27
N LEU A 71 -12.27 -4.62 -23.03
CA LEU A 71 -12.37 -4.33 -24.46
C LEU A 71 -11.89 -5.57 -25.21
N ILE A 72 -12.75 -6.14 -26.04
CA ILE A 72 -12.45 -7.32 -26.86
C ILE A 72 -12.43 -6.88 -28.32
N VAL A 73 -11.34 -7.17 -29.04
CA VAL A 73 -11.26 -6.98 -30.49
C VAL A 73 -11.07 -8.35 -31.14
N TRP A 74 -12.11 -8.81 -31.83
CA TRP A 74 -12.11 -10.09 -32.55
C TRP A 74 -11.84 -9.89 -34.03
N SER A 75 -11.08 -10.82 -34.62
CA SER A 75 -10.81 -10.85 -36.07
C SER A 75 -11.07 -12.24 -36.62
N GLY A 76 -11.83 -12.35 -37.71
CA GLY A 76 -12.06 -13.65 -38.34
C GLY A 76 -12.78 -13.55 -39.67
N ALA A 77 -13.28 -14.70 -40.16
CA ALA A 77 -14.08 -14.72 -41.37
C ALA A 77 -15.40 -13.97 -41.15
N SER A 78 -15.93 -13.32 -42.18
CA SER A 78 -17.22 -12.62 -42.06
C SER A 78 -18.35 -13.60 -41.72
N THR A 79 -18.96 -13.44 -40.55
CA THR A 79 -20.05 -14.29 -40.06
C THR A 79 -21.42 -13.61 -40.13
N GLY A 80 -21.49 -12.29 -40.40
CA GLY A 80 -22.71 -11.49 -40.37
C GLY A 80 -23.38 -11.35 -38.98
N THR A 81 -22.88 -12.08 -37.97
CA THR A 81 -23.35 -12.11 -36.57
C THR A 81 -22.15 -11.91 -35.66
N ASP A 82 -22.34 -11.18 -34.56
CA ASP A 82 -21.30 -10.96 -33.56
C ASP A 82 -20.90 -12.28 -32.88
N PRO A 83 -19.63 -12.73 -33.00
CA PRO A 83 -19.18 -13.95 -32.36
C PRO A 83 -18.88 -13.77 -30.87
N ILE A 84 -18.58 -12.56 -30.40
CA ILE A 84 -17.99 -12.31 -29.07
C ILE A 84 -18.90 -12.83 -27.93
N PRO A 85 -20.22 -12.57 -27.90
CA PRO A 85 -21.10 -13.08 -26.84
C PRO A 85 -21.16 -14.61 -26.74
N GLY A 86 -20.94 -15.33 -27.86
CA GLY A 86 -20.90 -16.79 -27.86
C GLY A 86 -19.55 -17.37 -27.42
N LEU A 87 -18.48 -16.60 -27.58
CA LEU A 87 -17.10 -16.97 -27.22
C LEU A 87 -16.78 -16.67 -25.74
N ILE A 88 -17.50 -15.73 -25.13
CA ILE A 88 -17.24 -15.22 -23.78
C ILE A 88 -18.53 -15.24 -22.94
N PRO A 89 -19.10 -16.42 -22.64
CA PRO A 89 -20.26 -16.49 -21.76
C PRO A 89 -19.98 -16.07 -20.30
N GLN A 90 -18.72 -16.07 -19.85
CA GLN A 90 -18.32 -15.66 -18.51
C GLN A 90 -16.94 -14.98 -18.51
N GLN A 91 -16.63 -14.25 -17.43
CA GLN A 91 -15.39 -13.47 -17.33
C GLN A 91 -14.12 -14.33 -17.46
N SER A 92 -14.13 -15.55 -16.94
CA SER A 92 -12.99 -16.48 -17.01
C SER A 92 -12.63 -16.91 -18.43
N ASP A 93 -13.53 -16.73 -19.39
CA ASP A 93 -13.26 -17.03 -20.80
C ASP A 93 -12.42 -15.92 -21.45
N ILE A 94 -12.23 -14.77 -20.78
CA ILE A 94 -11.30 -13.74 -21.20
C ILE A 94 -9.90 -14.14 -20.75
N SER A 95 -9.29 -15.05 -21.51
CA SER A 95 -7.97 -15.62 -21.23
C SER A 95 -7.11 -15.67 -22.48
N ILE A 96 -5.79 -15.79 -22.29
CA ILE A 96 -4.83 -15.94 -23.40
C ILE A 96 -5.13 -17.21 -24.22
N ASP A 97 -5.49 -18.31 -23.58
CA ASP A 97 -5.79 -19.58 -24.25
C ASP A 97 -7.03 -19.44 -25.16
N ASN A 98 -8.08 -18.80 -24.65
CA ASN A 98 -9.30 -18.59 -25.44
C ASN A 98 -9.07 -17.55 -26.55
N ALA A 99 -8.31 -16.48 -26.25
CA ALA A 99 -7.86 -15.49 -27.22
C ALA A 99 -7.09 -16.13 -28.37
N GLN A 100 -6.19 -17.09 -28.06
CA GLN A 100 -5.43 -17.88 -29.02
C GLN A 100 -6.37 -18.68 -29.94
N GLN A 101 -7.26 -19.48 -29.34
CA GLN A 101 -8.15 -20.39 -30.06
C GLN A 101 -9.18 -19.66 -30.94
N ASN A 102 -9.65 -18.49 -30.48
CA ASN A 102 -10.77 -17.79 -31.10
C ASN A 102 -10.39 -16.45 -31.73
N ASN A 103 -9.10 -16.15 -31.83
CA ASN A 103 -8.55 -15.02 -32.57
C ASN A 103 -9.10 -13.64 -32.14
N PHE A 104 -9.11 -13.39 -30.83
CA PHE A 104 -9.42 -12.08 -30.25
C PHE A 104 -8.27 -11.54 -29.38
N ARG A 105 -8.12 -10.22 -29.31
CA ARG A 105 -7.29 -9.54 -28.30
C ARG A 105 -8.16 -8.87 -27.26
N PHE A 106 -7.59 -8.63 -26.09
CA PHE A 106 -8.29 -7.96 -25.01
C PHE A 106 -7.37 -7.13 -24.12
N ASP A 107 -7.96 -6.15 -23.46
CA ASP A 107 -7.35 -5.39 -22.36
C ASP A 107 -8.48 -4.87 -21.44
N SER A 108 -8.15 -4.31 -20.28
CA SER A 108 -9.18 -3.95 -19.29
C SER A 108 -8.88 -2.71 -18.47
N ILE A 109 -9.96 -2.12 -17.96
CA ILE A 109 -9.93 -1.16 -16.88
C ILE A 109 -10.63 -1.74 -15.65
N GLU A 110 -10.14 -1.40 -14.47
CA GLU A 110 -10.79 -1.69 -13.19
C GLU A 110 -11.27 -0.38 -12.58
N LEU A 111 -12.42 -0.40 -11.92
CA LEU A 111 -13.00 0.81 -11.32
C LEU A 111 -13.85 0.50 -10.09
N THR A 112 -13.89 1.46 -9.16
CA THR A 112 -14.77 1.49 -7.99
C THR A 112 -15.55 2.80 -7.98
N LEU A 113 -16.86 2.74 -7.70
CA LEU A 113 -17.81 3.85 -7.68
C LEU A 113 -18.75 3.67 -6.48
N THR A 114 -18.35 4.19 -5.32
CA THR A 114 -19.10 4.14 -4.07
C THR A 114 -19.56 5.53 -3.61
N GLY A 115 -19.22 6.59 -4.34
CA GLY A 115 -19.36 7.99 -3.92
C GLY A 115 -18.33 8.42 -2.88
N SER A 116 -17.26 7.66 -2.71
CA SER A 116 -16.19 7.87 -1.75
C SER A 116 -15.04 8.66 -2.38
N SER A 117 -14.32 9.46 -1.58
CA SER A 117 -13.07 10.09 -2.01
C SER A 117 -11.96 9.09 -2.36
N ASN A 118 -12.13 7.82 -1.96
CA ASN A 118 -11.19 6.74 -2.23
C ASN A 118 -11.52 5.95 -3.50
N ASP A 119 -12.61 6.30 -4.19
CA ASP A 119 -12.95 5.68 -5.47
C ASP A 119 -11.87 5.99 -6.51
N ALA A 120 -11.51 4.98 -7.29
CA ALA A 120 -10.45 5.07 -8.27
C ALA A 120 -10.70 4.10 -9.43
N ALA A 121 -10.03 4.37 -10.55
CA ALA A 121 -9.91 3.45 -11.67
C ALA A 121 -8.46 3.34 -12.14
N ASN A 122 -8.17 2.27 -12.87
CA ASN A 122 -6.86 2.03 -13.43
C ASN A 122 -6.90 1.22 -14.72
N LEU A 123 -5.83 1.35 -15.50
CA LEU A 123 -5.46 0.42 -16.55
C LEU A 123 -4.68 -0.74 -15.92
N THR A 124 -4.79 -1.94 -16.50
CA THR A 124 -4.01 -3.09 -16.00
C THR A 124 -3.49 -3.94 -17.14
N SER A 125 -2.18 -4.22 -17.10
CA SER A 125 -1.48 -5.14 -17.99
C SER A 125 -0.88 -6.32 -17.23
N VAL A 126 -1.36 -6.59 -16.00
CA VAL A 126 -0.87 -7.69 -15.15
C VAL A 126 -1.02 -9.05 -15.84
N VAL A 127 -2.15 -9.28 -16.51
CA VAL A 127 -2.46 -10.54 -17.20
C VAL A 127 -1.97 -10.58 -18.65
N GLY A 128 -1.28 -9.53 -19.11
CA GLY A 128 -0.84 -9.37 -20.49
C GLY A 128 -1.11 -7.97 -21.00
N PHE A 129 -0.50 -7.62 -22.12
CA PHE A 129 -0.75 -6.35 -22.81
C PHE A 129 -1.42 -6.63 -24.16
N GLY A 130 -2.52 -5.94 -24.43
CA GLY A 130 -3.27 -6.10 -25.68
C GLY A 130 -3.60 -4.79 -26.39
N LEU A 131 -3.83 -3.70 -25.65
CA LEU A 131 -4.29 -2.44 -26.22
C LEU A 131 -3.56 -1.24 -25.62
N PRO A 132 -3.01 -0.32 -26.43
CA PRO A 132 -2.65 1.01 -25.93
C PRO A 132 -3.94 1.81 -25.65
N MET A 133 -4.12 2.23 -24.40
CA MET A 133 -5.32 2.93 -23.93
C MET A 133 -4.98 4.16 -23.07
N GLN A 134 -5.89 5.12 -23.04
CA GLN A 134 -5.90 6.22 -22.06
C GLN A 134 -7.23 6.20 -21.32
N LEU A 135 -7.16 6.34 -20.00
CA LEU A 135 -8.31 6.64 -19.16
C LEU A 135 -8.18 8.07 -18.63
N SER A 136 -9.25 8.85 -18.66
CA SER A 136 -9.24 10.24 -18.17
C SER A 136 -10.60 10.75 -17.74
N ASP A 137 -10.57 11.71 -16.82
CA ASP A 137 -11.73 12.44 -16.31
C ASP A 137 -11.34 13.91 -15.99
N ALA A 138 -12.12 14.57 -15.14
CA ALA A 138 -11.81 15.93 -14.68
C ALA A 138 -10.64 16.01 -13.68
N ASN A 139 -10.28 14.89 -13.03
CA ASN A 139 -9.20 14.79 -12.04
C ASN A 139 -7.84 14.52 -12.69
N GLY A 140 -7.81 13.89 -13.87
CA GLY A 140 -6.58 13.69 -14.62
C GLY A 140 -6.66 12.58 -15.67
N SER A 141 -5.52 11.95 -15.93
CA SER A 141 -5.42 10.84 -16.87
C SER A 141 -4.33 9.85 -16.49
N VAL A 142 -4.54 8.60 -16.89
CA VAL A 142 -3.53 7.52 -16.88
C VAL A 142 -3.42 6.92 -18.28
N GLY A 143 -2.22 6.53 -18.69
CA GLY A 143 -1.97 6.01 -20.04
C GLY A 143 -0.52 5.59 -20.26
N TYR A 144 -0.06 5.62 -21.52
CA TYR A 144 1.25 5.11 -21.95
C TYR A 144 2.16 6.22 -22.49
N ALA A 145 3.45 6.12 -22.23
CA ALA A 145 4.43 7.17 -22.51
C ALA A 145 4.80 7.26 -24.00
N ALA A 146 4.36 8.33 -24.65
CA ALA A 146 4.62 8.61 -26.06
C ALA A 146 6.12 8.73 -26.45
N ALA A 147 7.05 8.97 -25.50
CA ALA A 147 8.44 9.33 -25.81
C ALA A 147 9.46 8.17 -25.68
N THR A 148 9.21 7.18 -24.81
CA THR A 148 10.11 6.03 -24.55
C THR A 148 9.51 4.70 -25.03
N ALA A 149 8.18 4.61 -25.08
CA ALA A 149 7.43 3.52 -25.67
C ALA A 149 6.35 4.08 -26.62
N GLY A 150 6.77 4.94 -27.56
CA GLY A 150 5.92 5.86 -28.34
C GLY A 150 4.82 5.28 -29.22
N SER A 151 4.44 4.02 -29.03
CA SER A 151 3.20 3.40 -29.50
C SER A 151 3.02 2.01 -28.89
N GLY A 152 1.84 1.40 -29.02
CA GLY A 152 1.62 0.00 -28.65
C GLY A 152 2.64 -0.96 -29.29
N SER A 153 3.04 -0.70 -30.55
CA SER A 153 4.07 -1.45 -31.27
C SER A 153 5.40 -1.50 -30.53
N SER A 154 5.79 -0.40 -29.88
CA SER A 154 7.04 -0.35 -29.13
C SER A 154 6.97 -1.11 -27.79
N ILE A 155 5.79 -1.18 -27.17
CA ILE A 155 5.56 -2.01 -25.98
C ILE A 155 5.64 -3.49 -26.36
N PHE A 156 4.98 -3.90 -27.45
CA PHE A 156 5.12 -5.25 -28.01
C PHE A 156 6.58 -5.59 -28.31
N ALA A 157 7.31 -4.71 -28.98
CA ALA A 157 8.73 -4.91 -29.27
C ALA A 157 9.60 -5.02 -28.00
N ALA A 158 9.35 -4.16 -27.01
CA ALA A 158 10.06 -4.20 -25.73
C ALA A 158 9.81 -5.52 -24.98
N ILE A 159 8.56 -6.00 -24.95
CA ILE A 159 8.22 -7.28 -24.35
C ILE A 159 8.91 -8.41 -25.11
N GLN A 160 8.83 -8.45 -26.45
CA GLN A 160 9.50 -9.48 -27.26
C GLN A 160 11.02 -9.51 -27.06
N SER A 161 11.63 -8.37 -26.74
CA SER A 161 13.08 -8.27 -26.50
C SER A 161 13.54 -8.90 -25.18
N ILE A 162 12.63 -9.23 -24.25
CA ILE A 162 12.98 -9.90 -22.98
C ILE A 162 13.59 -11.29 -23.24
N HIS A 163 13.05 -12.03 -24.22
CA HIS A 163 13.55 -13.36 -24.62
C HIS A 163 13.88 -13.42 -26.12
N PRO A 164 15.02 -12.84 -26.55
CA PRO A 164 15.29 -12.58 -27.96
C PRO A 164 15.62 -13.83 -28.81
N THR A 165 15.87 -15.00 -28.19
CA THR A 165 16.54 -16.12 -28.86
C THR A 165 15.81 -17.47 -28.90
N SER A 166 14.62 -17.63 -28.30
CA SER A 166 13.94 -18.94 -28.34
C SER A 166 12.43 -18.98 -28.09
N THR A 167 11.82 -17.93 -27.53
CA THR A 167 10.39 -17.95 -27.18
C THR A 167 9.70 -16.68 -27.64
N SER A 168 8.66 -16.83 -28.47
CA SER A 168 7.77 -15.72 -28.83
C SER A 168 6.98 -15.31 -27.58
N LEU A 169 6.99 -14.01 -27.29
CA LEU A 169 6.22 -13.39 -26.21
C LEU A 169 5.05 -12.57 -26.74
N VAL A 170 5.11 -12.22 -28.02
CA VAL A 170 4.07 -11.50 -28.75
C VAL A 170 3.50 -12.43 -29.80
N PHE A 171 2.20 -12.66 -29.70
CA PHE A 171 1.47 -13.54 -30.60
C PHE A 171 0.58 -12.70 -31.49
N ASP A 172 0.65 -12.97 -32.78
CA ASP A 172 -0.15 -12.28 -33.77
C ASP A 172 -1.55 -12.91 -33.90
N PHE A 173 -2.46 -12.21 -34.58
CA PHE A 173 -3.67 -12.82 -35.09
C PHE A 173 -3.32 -13.83 -36.19
N ASP A 174 -3.96 -15.00 -36.15
CA ASP A 174 -3.69 -16.10 -37.07
C ASP A 174 -4.60 -16.06 -38.32
N ALA A 175 -5.69 -15.30 -38.26
CA ALA A 175 -6.70 -15.21 -39.30
C ALA A 175 -7.40 -13.84 -39.33
N GLY A 176 -8.29 -13.67 -40.31
CA GLY A 176 -9.11 -12.47 -40.47
C GLY A 176 -8.31 -11.25 -40.97
N PRO A 177 -8.94 -10.07 -41.00
CA PRO A 177 -8.31 -8.86 -41.51
C PRO A 177 -7.09 -8.38 -40.69
N LEU A 178 -6.97 -8.80 -39.42
CA LEU A 178 -5.83 -8.44 -38.56
C LEU A 178 -4.68 -9.47 -38.60
N SER A 179 -4.75 -10.49 -39.46
CA SER A 179 -3.72 -11.54 -39.54
C SER A 179 -2.31 -10.97 -39.70
N GLY A 180 -1.36 -11.48 -38.91
CA GLY A 180 0.03 -11.03 -38.89
C GLY A 180 0.28 -9.73 -38.13
N THR A 181 -0.70 -9.25 -37.36
CA THR A 181 -0.54 -8.12 -36.43
C THR A 181 -0.61 -8.58 -34.98
N PRO A 182 0.04 -7.88 -34.03
CA PRO A 182 0.01 -8.26 -32.63
C PRO A 182 -1.40 -8.39 -32.07
N ARG A 183 -1.68 -9.57 -31.50
CA ARG A 183 -2.91 -9.85 -30.77
C ARG A 183 -2.69 -9.67 -29.28
N TYR A 184 -1.66 -10.29 -28.70
CA TYR A 184 -1.38 -10.16 -27.27
C TYR A 184 0.10 -10.35 -26.97
N ALA A 185 0.56 -9.70 -25.91
CA ALA A 185 1.86 -9.93 -25.30
C ALA A 185 1.67 -10.65 -23.96
N VAL A 186 2.33 -11.80 -23.81
CA VAL A 186 2.27 -12.61 -22.60
C VAL A 186 2.98 -11.89 -21.45
N SER A 187 2.32 -11.82 -20.30
CA SER A 187 2.93 -11.39 -19.04
C SER A 187 3.48 -12.58 -18.27
N PRO A 188 4.40 -12.37 -17.30
CA PRO A 188 4.83 -13.44 -16.42
C PRO A 188 3.71 -14.09 -15.61
N ALA A 189 2.73 -13.29 -15.16
CA ALA A 189 1.59 -13.78 -14.38
C ALA A 189 0.75 -14.78 -15.19
N SER A 190 0.52 -14.49 -16.48
CA SER A 190 -0.25 -15.34 -17.38
C SER A 190 0.57 -16.54 -17.89
N ALA A 191 1.85 -16.35 -18.23
CA ALA A 191 2.73 -17.44 -18.67
C ALA A 191 2.79 -18.61 -17.68
N SER A 192 2.74 -18.31 -16.37
CA SER A 192 2.77 -19.32 -15.31
C SER A 192 1.49 -20.16 -15.18
N GLN A 193 0.38 -19.71 -15.80
CA GLN A 193 -0.96 -20.32 -15.69
C GLN A 193 -1.40 -21.07 -16.96
N VAL A 194 -0.66 -20.95 -18.06
CA VAL A 194 -1.01 -21.56 -19.35
C VAL A 194 -0.67 -23.06 -19.34
N THR A 195 -1.67 -23.92 -19.55
CA THR A 195 -1.52 -25.39 -19.57
C THR A 195 -1.55 -26.00 -20.98
N VAL A 196 -1.88 -25.22 -22.01
CA VAL A 196 -2.09 -25.65 -23.41
C VAL A 196 -1.56 -24.54 -24.35
N PRO A 197 -1.10 -24.79 -25.60
CA PRO A 197 -0.28 -23.85 -26.37
C PRO A 197 -0.81 -22.40 -26.44
N PRO A 198 0.11 -21.42 -26.45
CA PRO A 198 0.93 -21.19 -27.65
C PRO A 198 2.30 -21.87 -27.62
N PHE A 199 2.70 -22.39 -26.47
CA PHE A 199 3.92 -23.16 -26.27
C PHE A 199 3.64 -24.63 -26.63
N PRO A 200 4.21 -25.20 -27.72
CA PRO A 200 4.00 -26.59 -28.06
C PRO A 200 4.27 -27.51 -26.86
N SER A 201 3.49 -28.57 -26.70
CA SER A 201 3.66 -29.52 -25.61
C SER A 201 5.14 -29.97 -25.50
N GLY A 202 5.82 -29.59 -24.41
CA GLY A 202 7.24 -29.86 -24.19
C GLY A 202 8.19 -28.67 -24.33
N SER A 203 7.73 -27.47 -24.70
CA SER A 203 8.54 -26.23 -24.59
C SER A 203 8.46 -25.61 -23.20
N THR A 204 9.58 -25.10 -22.71
CA THR A 204 9.65 -24.34 -21.44
C THR A 204 8.89 -23.02 -21.58
N PRO A 205 7.99 -22.67 -20.64
CA PRO A 205 7.34 -21.36 -20.66
C PRO A 205 8.40 -20.25 -20.59
N PRO A 206 8.15 -19.08 -21.22
CA PRO A 206 9.13 -18.00 -21.27
C PRO A 206 9.45 -17.44 -19.89
N PHE A 207 8.44 -17.39 -19.02
CA PHE A 207 8.58 -17.01 -17.63
C PHE A 207 8.24 -18.22 -16.77
N SER A 208 9.09 -18.50 -15.80
CA SER A 208 8.95 -19.65 -14.92
C SER A 208 9.37 -19.30 -13.49
N PRO A 209 8.80 -19.97 -12.47
CA PRO A 209 9.33 -19.86 -11.11
C PRO A 209 10.84 -20.15 -11.04
N SER A 210 11.35 -21.05 -11.89
CA SER A 210 12.79 -21.39 -11.89
C SER A 210 13.72 -20.23 -12.22
N ASP A 211 13.23 -19.19 -12.91
CA ASP A 211 14.01 -17.99 -13.23
C ASP A 211 14.57 -17.35 -11.94
N TRP A 212 13.79 -17.40 -10.86
CA TRP A 212 14.12 -16.78 -9.57
C TRP A 212 15.04 -17.61 -8.67
N THR A 213 15.28 -18.89 -9.00
CA THR A 213 15.97 -19.85 -8.12
C THR A 213 17.34 -19.35 -7.69
N SER A 214 18.15 -18.87 -8.63
CA SER A 214 19.50 -18.37 -8.34
C SER A 214 19.50 -17.15 -7.43
N TYR A 215 18.50 -16.27 -7.59
CA TYR A 215 18.38 -15.08 -6.77
C TYR A 215 17.90 -15.42 -5.36
N ILE A 216 16.88 -16.28 -5.23
CA ILE A 216 16.40 -16.77 -3.94
C ILE A 216 17.49 -17.52 -3.17
N ALA A 217 18.29 -18.34 -3.87
CA ALA A 217 19.39 -19.10 -3.27
C ALA A 217 20.45 -18.22 -2.58
N THR A 218 20.60 -16.95 -2.97
CA THR A 218 21.51 -16.01 -2.29
C THR A 218 21.13 -15.75 -0.83
N PHE A 219 19.86 -16.04 -0.46
CA PHE A 219 19.34 -15.85 0.89
C PHE A 219 19.26 -17.15 1.69
N GLU A 220 19.68 -18.30 1.14
CA GLU A 220 19.63 -19.60 1.81
C GLU A 220 20.83 -19.88 2.75
N SER A 221 21.55 -18.83 3.18
CA SER A 221 22.69 -18.96 4.10
C SER A 221 22.48 -18.19 5.39
N THR A 222 23.08 -18.66 6.49
CA THR A 222 23.05 -17.97 7.78
C THR A 222 23.82 -16.65 7.79
N ASP A 223 24.71 -16.46 6.80
CA ASP A 223 25.52 -15.25 6.62
C ASP A 223 24.91 -14.27 5.59
N ALA A 224 23.75 -14.60 5.00
CA ALA A 224 23.05 -13.71 4.09
C ALA A 224 22.58 -12.45 4.84
N ALA A 225 22.62 -11.29 4.16
CA ALA A 225 22.07 -10.07 4.70
C ALA A 225 20.60 -10.31 5.10
N ALA A 226 20.27 -10.06 6.37
CA ALA A 226 18.93 -10.26 6.87
C ALA A 226 17.97 -9.29 6.18
N LEU A 227 17.01 -9.82 5.42
CA LEU A 227 15.95 -9.01 4.81
C LEU A 227 14.97 -8.59 5.90
N ALA A 228 14.70 -7.31 6.01
CA ALA A 228 13.82 -6.75 7.01
C ALA A 228 12.71 -5.90 6.37
N MET A 229 11.49 -6.10 6.85
CA MET A 229 10.29 -5.46 6.34
C MET A 229 9.51 -4.86 7.51
N ALA A 230 9.07 -3.62 7.38
CA ALA A 230 8.16 -3.00 8.30
C ALA A 230 7.12 -2.14 7.56
N GLY A 231 5.95 -1.97 8.15
CA GLY A 231 4.88 -1.18 7.58
C GLY A 231 3.59 -1.28 8.37
N PHE A 232 2.50 -0.83 7.76
CA PHE A 232 1.17 -0.80 8.35
C PHE A 232 0.18 -1.56 7.46
N PHE A 233 -0.64 -2.41 8.08
CA PHE A 233 -1.84 -2.96 7.47
C PHE A 233 -3.02 -2.07 7.83
N ASN A 234 -3.78 -1.63 6.82
CA ASN A 234 -4.88 -0.67 7.00
C ASN A 234 -6.17 -1.30 7.54
N GLY A 235 -6.20 -2.62 7.74
CA GLY A 235 -7.42 -3.34 8.08
C GLY A 235 -8.26 -3.61 6.83
N ALA A 236 -8.74 -4.84 6.68
CA ALA A 236 -9.55 -5.25 5.54
C ALA A 236 -10.27 -6.57 5.84
N PRO A 237 -11.37 -6.88 5.14
CA PRO A 237 -11.93 -8.22 5.12
C PRO A 237 -11.06 -9.14 4.26
N ASP A 238 -10.83 -10.37 4.74
CA ASP A 238 -10.21 -11.42 3.96
C ASP A 238 -11.16 -12.04 2.92
N ALA A 239 -10.68 -13.05 2.19
CA ALA A 239 -11.47 -13.75 1.17
C ALA A 239 -12.70 -14.51 1.74
N ASN A 240 -12.74 -14.75 3.06
CA ASN A 240 -13.86 -15.36 3.75
C ASN A 240 -14.84 -14.31 4.31
N GLY A 241 -14.60 -13.02 4.06
CA GLY A 241 -15.38 -11.91 4.59
C GLY A 241 -15.09 -11.61 6.07
N ILE A 242 -13.99 -12.13 6.62
CA ILE A 242 -13.60 -11.90 8.01
C ILE A 242 -12.75 -10.64 8.09
N TRP A 243 -13.21 -9.65 8.85
CA TRP A 243 -12.44 -8.43 9.08
C TRP A 243 -11.20 -8.69 9.95
N HIS A 244 -10.06 -8.20 9.47
CA HIS A 244 -8.81 -8.12 10.22
C HIS A 244 -8.56 -6.66 10.60
N ASN A 245 -8.31 -6.41 11.89
CA ASN A 245 -8.03 -5.06 12.36
C ASN A 245 -6.67 -4.59 11.81
N GLN A 246 -6.55 -3.28 11.66
CA GLN A 246 -5.30 -2.65 11.26
C GLN A 246 -4.18 -2.86 12.30
N GLY A 247 -2.93 -2.79 11.86
CA GLY A 247 -1.79 -2.95 12.76
C GLY A 247 -0.44 -2.75 12.08
N PHE A 248 0.56 -2.41 12.88
CA PHE A 248 1.95 -2.35 12.45
C PHE A 248 2.55 -3.75 12.38
N TYR A 249 3.38 -3.98 11.37
CA TYR A 249 4.21 -5.16 11.25
C TYR A 249 5.68 -4.79 11.17
N SER A 250 6.53 -5.62 11.78
CA SER A 250 7.97 -5.63 11.57
C SER A 250 8.45 -7.07 11.57
N TYR A 251 9.08 -7.49 10.48
CA TYR A 251 9.45 -8.88 10.22
C TYR A 251 10.87 -8.97 9.65
N ALA A 252 11.56 -10.06 10.00
CA ALA A 252 12.83 -10.43 9.40
C ALA A 252 12.73 -11.79 8.72
N LEU A 253 13.34 -11.92 7.53
CA LEU A 253 13.50 -13.18 6.83
C LEU A 253 14.70 -13.95 7.40
N SER A 254 14.53 -15.26 7.58
CA SER A 254 15.61 -16.18 7.94
C SER A 254 15.42 -17.49 7.18
N TYR A 255 16.51 -18.18 6.86
CA TYR A 255 16.45 -19.51 6.26
C TYR A 255 16.76 -20.58 7.31
N ASP A 256 15.91 -21.61 7.37
CA ASP A 256 16.14 -22.81 8.17
C ASP A 256 16.57 -23.96 7.25
N ALA A 257 17.87 -24.23 7.24
CA ALA A 257 18.46 -25.31 6.43
C ALA A 257 18.00 -26.71 6.84
N LYS A 258 17.45 -26.92 8.05
CA LYS A 258 16.95 -28.24 8.47
C LYS A 258 15.62 -28.58 7.83
N THR A 259 14.79 -27.57 7.62
CA THR A 259 13.46 -27.70 7.00
C THR A 259 13.44 -27.24 5.55
N SER A 260 14.54 -26.64 5.06
CA SER A 260 14.64 -26.02 3.74
C SER A 260 13.53 -25.00 3.48
N THR A 261 13.26 -24.16 4.49
CA THR A 261 12.21 -23.15 4.45
C THR A 261 12.71 -21.79 4.89
N PHE A 262 12.09 -20.75 4.33
CA PHE A 262 12.20 -19.41 4.85
C PHE A 262 11.14 -19.16 5.92
N TRP A 263 11.53 -18.38 6.92
CA TRP A 263 10.68 -17.90 8.00
C TRP A 263 10.72 -16.37 8.04
N LEU A 264 9.58 -15.74 7.80
CA LEU A 264 9.34 -14.37 8.23
C LEU A 264 8.94 -14.42 9.70
N SER A 265 9.74 -13.79 10.56
CA SER A 265 9.51 -13.78 12.01
C SER A 265 9.20 -12.37 12.48
N PRO A 266 8.13 -12.16 13.26
CA PRO A 266 7.80 -10.85 13.78
C PRO A 266 8.83 -10.41 14.81
N ALA A 267 9.20 -9.13 14.78
CA ALA A 267 9.94 -8.48 15.85
C ALA A 267 9.07 -8.37 17.12
N SER A 268 9.71 -8.10 18.26
CA SER A 268 9.02 -7.96 19.55
C SER A 268 7.97 -6.84 19.52
N ASN A 269 8.26 -5.72 18.86
CA ASN A 269 7.34 -4.58 18.73
C ASN A 269 6.30 -4.71 17.59
N SER A 270 6.32 -5.77 16.78
CA SER A 270 5.29 -5.99 15.75
C SER A 270 3.91 -6.23 16.38
N GLN A 271 2.85 -5.53 15.97
CA GLN A 271 1.48 -5.83 16.41
C GLN A 271 0.90 -7.03 15.67
N ILE A 272 1.22 -7.16 14.39
CA ILE A 272 0.88 -8.35 13.60
C ILE A 272 1.87 -9.45 13.97
N LYS A 273 1.39 -10.53 14.58
CA LYS A 273 2.20 -11.68 15.04
C LYS A 273 1.96 -12.91 14.16
N GLY A 274 2.70 -13.98 14.46
CA GLY A 274 2.72 -15.23 13.71
C GLY A 274 3.95 -15.34 12.82
N HIS A 275 4.58 -16.51 12.81
CA HIS A 275 5.70 -16.83 11.93
C HIS A 275 5.17 -17.35 10.59
N ILE A 276 5.56 -16.71 9.49
CA ILE A 276 5.13 -17.12 8.15
C ILE A 276 6.20 -18.04 7.58
N ARG A 277 5.81 -19.29 7.27
CA ARG A 277 6.66 -20.26 6.60
C ARG A 277 6.40 -20.24 5.10
N ILE A 278 7.47 -20.15 4.32
CA ILE A 278 7.41 -20.23 2.85
C ILE A 278 8.62 -21.03 2.33
N THR A 279 8.39 -21.95 1.40
CA THR A 279 9.51 -22.69 0.77
C THR A 279 10.15 -21.83 -0.34
N PRO A 280 11.41 -22.08 -0.73
CA PRO A 280 12.00 -21.42 -1.89
C PRO A 280 11.16 -21.54 -3.17
N ALA A 281 10.51 -22.69 -3.38
CA ALA A 281 9.64 -22.94 -4.53
C ALA A 281 8.36 -22.10 -4.49
N GLU A 282 7.69 -21.99 -3.34
CA GLU A 282 6.48 -21.17 -3.18
C GLU A 282 6.81 -19.67 -3.28
N LEU A 283 7.97 -19.26 -2.77
CA LEU A 283 8.49 -17.89 -2.95
C LEU A 283 8.67 -17.59 -4.44
N ALA A 284 9.39 -18.45 -5.16
CA ALA A 284 9.59 -18.33 -6.61
C ALA A 284 8.27 -18.26 -7.38
N ASN A 285 7.29 -19.08 -7.01
CA ASN A 285 5.97 -19.14 -7.64
C ASN A 285 5.14 -17.85 -7.44
N SER A 286 5.51 -17.00 -6.48
CA SER A 286 4.75 -15.81 -6.11
C SER A 286 5.25 -14.51 -6.68
N ILE A 287 6.51 -14.47 -7.13
CA ILE A 287 7.11 -13.20 -7.58
C ILE A 287 6.43 -12.70 -8.86
N TYR A 288 6.03 -13.61 -9.75
CA TYR A 288 5.30 -13.25 -10.97
C TYR A 288 3.77 -13.23 -10.82
N ALA A 289 3.19 -14.12 -10.02
CA ALA A 289 1.74 -14.39 -10.06
C ALA A 289 1.05 -14.52 -8.69
N THR A 290 1.77 -14.27 -7.58
CA THR A 290 1.19 -14.32 -6.21
C THR A 290 0.58 -15.68 -5.80
N ASN A 291 1.08 -16.77 -6.39
CA ASN A 291 0.49 -18.10 -6.26
C ASN A 291 0.95 -18.91 -5.02
N ALA A 292 1.75 -18.35 -4.10
CA ALA A 292 2.26 -19.11 -2.96
C ALA A 292 1.11 -19.65 -2.11
N ASN A 293 1.32 -20.84 -1.58
CA ASN A 293 0.69 -21.27 -0.35
C ASN A 293 1.70 -21.15 0.79
N VAL A 294 1.38 -20.30 1.76
CA VAL A 294 2.17 -20.15 3.00
C VAL A 294 1.42 -20.74 4.18
N GLU A 295 2.15 -21.00 5.25
CA GLU A 295 1.58 -21.41 6.53
C GLU A 295 1.95 -20.43 7.62
N ILE A 296 1.01 -20.15 8.52
CA ILE A 296 1.21 -19.25 9.66
C ILE A 296 1.33 -20.09 10.92
N TYR A 297 2.29 -19.76 11.79
CA TYR A 297 2.56 -20.49 13.02
C TYR A 297 2.54 -19.52 14.22
N THR A 298 1.98 -19.92 15.36
CA THR A 298 2.09 -19.11 16.58
C THR A 298 3.53 -19.12 17.08
N ASP A 299 4.12 -20.31 17.18
CA ASP A 299 5.55 -20.54 17.39
C ASP A 299 6.09 -21.44 16.27
N LYS A 300 7.35 -21.21 15.83
CA LYS A 300 7.99 -22.05 14.81
C LYS A 300 8.09 -23.53 15.19
N ALA A 301 8.10 -23.83 16.49
CA ALA A 301 8.16 -25.18 17.03
C ALA A 301 6.79 -25.87 17.11
N ASP A 302 5.69 -25.15 16.83
CA ASP A 302 4.36 -25.75 16.88
C ASP A 302 4.24 -26.89 15.84
N PRO A 303 3.62 -28.02 16.20
CA PRO A 303 3.53 -29.17 15.32
C PRO A 303 2.54 -28.95 14.16
N LEU A 304 1.64 -27.98 14.28
CA LEU A 304 0.61 -27.66 13.29
C LEU A 304 0.53 -26.15 13.07
N PRO A 305 0.29 -25.70 11.83
CA PRO A 305 0.04 -24.30 11.53
C PRO A 305 -1.27 -23.80 12.14
N TYR A 306 -1.31 -22.50 12.42
CA TYR A 306 -2.50 -21.76 12.78
C TYR A 306 -3.51 -21.78 11.62
N THR A 307 -4.76 -22.10 11.92
CA THR A 307 -5.85 -22.04 10.94
C THR A 307 -6.57 -20.71 11.08
N ILE A 308 -6.49 -19.88 10.04
CA ILE A 308 -7.20 -18.60 9.99
C ILE A 308 -8.70 -18.85 10.15
N PHE A 309 -9.36 -18.06 11.00
CA PHE A 309 -10.77 -18.22 11.27
C PHE A 309 -11.62 -18.09 10.00
N GLY A 310 -12.56 -19.01 9.82
CA GLY A 310 -13.36 -19.12 8.59
C GLY A 310 -12.67 -19.91 7.47
N SER A 311 -11.36 -20.16 7.55
CA SER A 311 -10.66 -21.00 6.58
C SER A 311 -10.91 -22.48 6.83
N THR A 312 -10.99 -23.25 5.74
CA THR A 312 -11.04 -24.73 5.76
C THR A 312 -9.66 -25.37 5.66
N SER A 313 -8.62 -24.56 5.43
CA SER A 313 -7.24 -25.00 5.26
C SER A 313 -6.28 -24.12 6.07
N PRO A 314 -5.20 -24.68 6.64
CA PRO A 314 -4.15 -23.89 7.24
C PRO A 314 -3.25 -23.18 6.21
N ALA A 315 -3.31 -23.61 4.94
CA ALA A 315 -2.60 -22.91 3.86
C ALA A 315 -3.31 -21.59 3.55
N MET A 316 -2.54 -20.52 3.47
CA MET A 316 -2.98 -19.19 3.08
C MET A 316 -2.34 -18.82 1.75
N ASN A 317 -3.12 -18.28 0.80
CA ASN A 317 -2.54 -17.72 -0.41
C ASN A 317 -1.63 -16.52 -0.07
N GLY A 318 -0.47 -16.41 -0.72
CA GLY A 318 0.51 -15.36 -0.43
C GLY A 318 0.03 -13.94 -0.77
N GLY A 319 -0.92 -13.80 -1.69
CA GLY A 319 -1.62 -12.56 -2.03
C GLY A 319 -2.93 -12.34 -1.25
N ALA A 320 -3.20 -13.09 -0.18
CA ALA A 320 -4.42 -12.92 0.59
C ALA A 320 -4.58 -11.50 1.14
N ASN A 321 -5.80 -10.94 1.05
CA ASN A 321 -6.11 -9.60 1.56
C ASN A 321 -6.28 -9.60 3.09
N ASN A 322 -5.21 -9.87 3.82
CA ASN A 322 -5.19 -9.85 5.28
C ASN A 322 -3.83 -9.34 5.81
N GLN A 323 -3.69 -9.29 7.12
CA GLN A 323 -2.50 -8.77 7.79
C GLN A 323 -1.19 -9.49 7.40
N TRP A 324 -1.22 -10.81 7.15
CA TRP A 324 -0.03 -11.58 6.76
C TRP A 324 0.29 -11.46 5.27
N GLY A 325 -0.74 -11.41 4.41
CA GLY A 325 -0.56 -11.11 2.99
C GLY A 325 0.04 -9.72 2.76
N ASN A 326 -0.25 -8.74 3.63
CA ASN A 326 0.39 -7.43 3.58
C ASN A 326 1.90 -7.46 3.91
N VAL A 327 2.33 -8.38 4.80
CA VAL A 327 3.77 -8.63 5.04
C VAL A 327 4.41 -9.21 3.78
N LEU A 328 3.78 -10.22 3.18
CA LEU A 328 4.26 -10.90 1.97
C LEU A 328 4.29 -9.98 0.75
N LYS A 329 3.32 -9.06 0.62
CA LYS A 329 3.33 -7.99 -0.39
C LYS A 329 4.66 -7.23 -0.40
N SER A 330 5.20 -6.89 0.78
CA SER A 330 6.52 -6.24 0.88
C SER A 330 7.63 -7.16 0.39
N LEU A 331 7.65 -8.42 0.83
CA LEU A 331 8.64 -9.41 0.40
C LEU A 331 8.67 -9.54 -1.14
N PHE A 332 7.51 -9.75 -1.76
CA PHE A 332 7.41 -9.96 -3.20
C PHE A 332 7.74 -8.70 -4.00
N THR A 333 7.32 -7.52 -3.53
CA THR A 333 7.68 -6.23 -4.15
C THR A 333 9.20 -6.07 -4.28
N GLY A 334 9.95 -6.42 -3.22
CA GLY A 334 11.41 -6.31 -3.24
C GLY A 334 12.08 -7.26 -4.22
N PHE A 335 11.54 -8.47 -4.41
CA PHE A 335 12.01 -9.40 -5.45
C PHE A 335 11.66 -8.90 -6.86
N THR A 336 10.41 -8.50 -7.09
CA THR A 336 9.95 -7.98 -8.38
C THR A 336 10.83 -6.80 -8.84
N ALA A 337 11.16 -5.86 -7.95
CA ALA A 337 12.00 -4.71 -8.27
C ALA A 337 13.51 -4.93 -8.12
N GLY A 338 13.96 -6.10 -7.69
CA GLY A 338 15.38 -6.41 -7.47
C GLY A 338 16.06 -5.60 -6.36
N LEU A 339 15.30 -5.22 -5.33
CA LEU A 339 15.82 -4.42 -4.21
C LEU A 339 16.55 -5.28 -3.17
N TRP A 340 16.17 -6.55 -3.01
CA TRP A 340 16.80 -7.44 -2.05
C TRP A 340 18.22 -7.83 -2.45
N GLY A 341 19.12 -7.94 -1.47
CA GLY A 341 20.55 -8.16 -1.70
C GLY A 341 21.28 -6.96 -2.34
N GLY A 342 20.58 -5.84 -2.58
CA GLY A 342 21.10 -4.66 -3.26
C GLY A 342 21.55 -3.55 -2.32
N TYR A 343 22.43 -2.69 -2.85
CA TYR A 343 22.85 -1.42 -2.24
C TYR A 343 22.86 -0.34 -3.32
N GLY A 344 22.34 0.84 -3.02
CA GLY A 344 22.38 1.98 -3.94
C GLY A 344 23.37 3.06 -3.47
N PRO A 345 24.05 3.81 -4.36
CA PRO A 345 24.65 5.09 -3.95
C PRO A 345 23.56 6.04 -3.48
N ALA A 346 23.87 6.96 -2.55
CA ALA A 346 22.93 8.01 -2.19
C ALA A 346 22.55 8.87 -3.42
N LEU A 347 21.34 9.45 -3.43
CA LEU A 347 20.92 10.39 -4.48
C LEU A 347 21.83 11.61 -4.55
N ASN A 348 22.27 12.07 -3.38
CA ASN A 348 23.22 13.16 -3.25
C ASN A 348 24.66 12.68 -3.45
N PRO A 349 25.40 13.16 -4.47
CA PRO A 349 26.77 12.73 -4.70
C PRO A 349 27.76 13.18 -3.61
N PHE A 350 27.38 14.11 -2.72
CA PHE A 350 28.18 14.48 -1.55
C PHE A 350 28.06 13.48 -0.39
N VAL A 351 27.15 12.52 -0.47
CA VAL A 351 26.96 11.46 0.53
C VAL A 351 27.61 10.19 -0.01
N SER A 352 28.67 9.73 0.66
CA SER A 352 29.46 8.57 0.23
C SER A 352 28.95 7.23 0.75
N SER A 353 28.08 7.23 1.77
CA SER A 353 27.48 6.01 2.30
C SER A 353 26.47 5.43 1.32
N ALA A 354 26.57 4.12 1.07
CA ALA A 354 25.55 3.40 0.32
C ALA A 354 24.26 3.27 1.14
N VAL A 355 23.13 3.26 0.44
CA VAL A 355 21.80 2.96 0.96
C VAL A 355 21.60 1.45 0.91
N ASP A 356 21.40 0.82 2.08
CA ASP A 356 21.08 -0.61 2.17
C ASP A 356 19.61 -0.85 1.81
N LEU A 357 19.37 -1.62 0.76
CA LEU A 357 18.03 -1.93 0.26
C LEU A 357 17.48 -3.24 0.86
N ASN A 358 18.21 -3.93 1.75
CA ASN A 358 17.71 -5.08 2.51
C ASN A 358 16.69 -4.70 3.60
N SER A 359 16.42 -3.40 3.76
CA SER A 359 15.40 -2.87 4.64
C SER A 359 14.38 -2.07 3.84
N ASN A 360 13.11 -2.46 3.85
CA ASN A 360 12.09 -1.80 3.02
C ASN A 360 11.83 -0.33 3.41
N TRP A 361 12.17 0.07 4.64
CA TRP A 361 12.13 1.47 5.06
C TRP A 361 13.24 2.33 4.44
N ASN A 362 14.14 1.77 3.64
CA ASN A 362 15.11 2.50 2.82
C ASN A 362 14.76 2.51 1.32
N TRP A 363 13.65 1.88 0.93
CA TRP A 363 13.27 1.80 -0.46
C TRP A 363 12.82 3.15 -1.00
N ASP A 364 13.38 3.49 -2.14
CA ASP A 364 13.00 4.63 -2.97
C ASP A 364 12.83 4.10 -4.41
N PRO A 365 11.74 4.47 -5.12
CA PRO A 365 11.48 4.01 -6.49
C PRO A 365 12.64 4.29 -7.46
N SER A 366 13.50 5.27 -7.16
CA SER A 366 14.71 5.57 -7.94
C SER A 366 15.70 4.41 -8.03
N TYR A 367 15.66 3.45 -7.09
CA TYR A 367 16.54 2.28 -7.06
C TYR A 367 15.93 1.02 -7.70
N ALA A 368 14.64 1.05 -8.05
CA ALA A 368 13.95 -0.11 -8.60
C ALA A 368 14.51 -0.50 -9.98
N PHE A 369 14.51 -1.80 -10.29
CA PHE A 369 14.89 -2.34 -11.61
C PHE A 369 16.30 -1.92 -12.12
N GLY A 370 17.25 -1.77 -11.20
CA GLY A 370 18.64 -1.36 -11.45
C GLY A 370 18.83 0.15 -11.51
N GLY A 371 17.81 0.92 -11.12
CA GLY A 371 17.84 2.38 -11.07
C GLY A 371 18.91 2.93 -10.13
N HIS A 372 19.35 4.15 -10.43
CA HIS A 372 20.32 4.93 -9.65
C HIS A 372 21.57 4.16 -9.22
N GLY A 373 22.11 3.30 -10.09
CA GLY A 373 23.38 2.59 -9.83
C GLY A 373 23.28 1.42 -8.84
N ASN A 374 22.07 0.96 -8.50
CA ASN A 374 21.85 -0.28 -7.76
C ASN A 374 22.39 -1.48 -8.57
N PRO A 375 23.44 -2.18 -8.12
CA PRO A 375 23.99 -3.36 -8.79
C PRO A 375 23.07 -4.56 -8.50
N GLN A 376 21.92 -4.61 -9.17
CA GLN A 376 20.93 -5.66 -8.94
C GLN A 376 21.41 -7.02 -9.42
N THR A 377 21.00 -8.07 -8.69
CA THR A 377 21.24 -9.47 -9.08
C THR A 377 20.19 -9.97 -10.08
N MET A 378 18.92 -9.60 -9.90
CA MET A 378 17.79 -9.97 -10.77
C MET A 378 16.54 -9.11 -10.46
N TYR A 379 15.66 -8.91 -11.44
CA TYR A 379 14.35 -8.23 -11.31
C TYR A 379 13.38 -8.73 -12.38
N ASP A 380 12.09 -8.36 -12.29
CA ASP A 380 11.09 -8.67 -13.31
C ASP A 380 11.21 -7.69 -14.51
N PRO A 381 11.70 -8.14 -15.68
CA PRO A 381 11.88 -7.28 -16.84
C PRO A 381 10.56 -6.82 -17.46
N TYR A 382 9.45 -7.57 -17.27
CA TYR A 382 8.13 -7.16 -17.75
C TYR A 382 7.60 -5.98 -16.95
N SER A 383 7.58 -6.10 -15.61
CA SER A 383 7.20 -5.00 -14.72
C SER A 383 7.98 -3.72 -14.97
N LYS A 384 9.29 -3.82 -15.27
CA LYS A 384 10.14 -2.68 -15.58
C LYS A 384 9.61 -1.85 -16.75
N ILE A 385 9.12 -2.49 -17.82
CA ILE A 385 8.60 -1.80 -19.02
C ILE A 385 7.45 -0.87 -18.61
N PHE A 386 6.48 -1.38 -17.85
CA PHE A 386 5.31 -0.60 -17.44
C PHE A 386 5.67 0.46 -16.39
N PHE A 387 6.58 0.14 -15.46
CA PHE A 387 7.09 1.09 -14.47
C PHE A 387 7.77 2.30 -15.13
N GLN A 388 8.44 2.12 -16.27
CA GLN A 388 9.18 3.20 -16.95
C GLN A 388 8.36 3.91 -18.04
N CYS A 389 7.33 3.27 -18.59
CA CYS A 389 6.68 3.71 -19.83
C CYS A 389 5.15 3.79 -19.74
N SER A 390 4.55 3.66 -18.56
CA SER A 390 3.09 3.76 -18.40
C SER A 390 2.66 4.18 -17.00
N ASN A 391 1.40 4.56 -16.86
CA ASN A 391 0.67 4.61 -15.60
C ASN A 391 -0.31 3.42 -15.51
N SER A 392 0.11 2.24 -15.97
CA SER A 392 -0.68 1.00 -15.91
C SER A 392 -0.03 0.02 -14.93
N TYR A 393 -0.83 -0.87 -14.34
CA TYR A 393 -0.28 -1.98 -13.55
C TYR A 393 0.44 -2.97 -14.45
N GLY A 394 1.77 -3.06 -14.31
CA GLY A 394 2.58 -4.10 -14.97
C GLY A 394 2.72 -5.38 -14.15
N SER A 395 2.37 -5.34 -12.87
CA SER A 395 2.34 -6.48 -11.95
C SER A 395 1.40 -6.23 -10.78
N GLY A 396 1.12 -7.28 -10.00
CA GLY A 396 0.24 -7.19 -8.82
C GLY A 396 0.77 -6.26 -7.70
N TYR A 397 1.98 -5.71 -7.83
CA TYR A 397 2.62 -4.87 -6.82
C TYR A 397 2.98 -3.46 -7.30
N THR A 398 2.50 -3.04 -8.48
CA THR A 398 2.81 -1.71 -9.04
C THR A 398 2.50 -0.57 -8.08
N ASP A 399 1.39 -0.62 -7.33
CA ASP A 399 1.10 0.39 -6.30
C ASP A 399 2.19 0.50 -5.24
N ASN A 400 2.69 -0.64 -4.76
CA ASN A 400 3.71 -0.62 -3.73
C ASN A 400 5.03 -0.07 -4.27
N LEU A 401 5.34 -0.36 -5.54
CA LEU A 401 6.51 0.16 -6.24
C LEU A 401 6.42 1.67 -6.49
N MET A 402 5.22 2.18 -6.71
CA MET A 402 4.97 3.58 -7.09
C MET A 402 4.44 4.44 -5.93
N ALA A 403 4.27 3.87 -4.73
CA ALA A 403 3.63 4.52 -3.58
C ALA A 403 4.29 5.84 -3.12
N LEU A 404 5.57 6.04 -3.46
CA LEU A 404 6.33 7.25 -3.12
C LEU A 404 6.30 8.34 -4.19
N TYR A 405 5.78 8.06 -5.39
CA TYR A 405 5.58 9.09 -6.40
C TYR A 405 4.40 9.99 -6.00
N GLN A 406 4.57 11.31 -6.16
CA GLN A 406 3.53 12.30 -5.86
C GLN A 406 2.55 12.48 -7.03
N SER A 407 2.95 12.07 -8.23
CA SER A 407 2.13 12.07 -9.44
C SER A 407 2.61 10.95 -10.38
N GLY A 408 1.78 10.57 -11.34
CA GLY A 408 2.13 9.52 -12.31
C GLY A 408 2.04 8.08 -11.78
N GLY A 409 1.31 7.85 -10.69
CA GLY A 409 0.91 6.51 -10.26
C GLY A 409 -0.17 5.90 -11.17
N PRO A 410 -0.51 4.61 -10.99
CA PRO A 410 -1.43 3.90 -11.89
C PRO A 410 -2.92 4.15 -11.62
N LEU A 411 -3.25 4.84 -10.52
CA LEU A 411 -4.61 5.13 -10.09
C LEU A 411 -5.07 6.50 -10.59
N LEU A 412 -6.25 6.53 -11.20
CA LEU A 412 -7.03 7.73 -11.51
C LEU A 412 -8.13 7.89 -10.44
N PRO A 413 -8.09 8.92 -9.59
CA PRO A 413 -9.13 9.16 -8.59
C PRO A 413 -10.49 9.45 -9.25
N LEU A 414 -11.56 8.81 -8.77
CA LEU A 414 -12.93 8.96 -9.26
C LEU A 414 -13.87 9.67 -8.28
N GLY A 415 -13.42 9.95 -7.05
CA GLY A 415 -14.19 10.73 -6.08
C GLY A 415 -14.19 12.23 -6.40
N GLN A 416 -15.35 12.85 -6.43
CA GLN A 416 -15.55 14.29 -6.66
C GLN A 416 -16.71 14.85 -5.80
N ASP A 417 -16.44 15.88 -4.98
CA ASP A 417 -17.45 16.63 -4.22
C ASP A 417 -18.44 15.78 -3.38
N GLY A 418 -17.96 14.66 -2.83
CA GLY A 418 -18.78 13.74 -2.03
C GLY A 418 -19.67 12.80 -2.87
N GLY A 419 -19.35 12.63 -4.15
CA GLY A 419 -19.91 11.61 -5.04
C GLY A 419 -18.86 11.12 -6.05
N ASP A 420 -19.30 10.34 -7.03
CA ASP A 420 -18.45 9.90 -8.13
C ASP A 420 -18.36 10.95 -9.25
N VAL A 421 -17.30 10.91 -10.05
CA VAL A 421 -17.18 11.70 -11.28
C VAL A 421 -18.37 11.47 -12.21
N ALA A 422 -18.78 12.52 -12.92
CA ALA A 422 -19.90 12.45 -13.86
C ALA A 422 -19.55 11.71 -15.16
N GLU A 423 -18.31 11.86 -15.63
CA GLU A 423 -17.85 11.32 -16.91
C GLU A 423 -16.46 10.71 -16.76
N LEU A 424 -16.31 9.53 -17.35
CA LEU A 424 -15.05 8.82 -17.51
C LEU A 424 -14.83 8.58 -19.01
N ASN A 425 -13.64 8.87 -19.52
CA ASN A 425 -13.35 8.77 -20.94
C ASN A 425 -12.24 7.73 -21.17
N LEU A 426 -12.55 6.70 -21.96
CA LEU A 426 -11.60 5.69 -22.42
C LEU A 426 -11.30 5.93 -23.90
N THR A 427 -10.04 6.26 -24.21
CA THR A 427 -9.56 6.32 -25.59
C THR A 427 -8.72 5.09 -25.90
N VAL A 428 -9.07 4.35 -26.95
CA VAL A 428 -8.30 3.21 -27.44
C VAL A 428 -7.53 3.62 -28.69
N TYR A 429 -6.22 3.37 -28.68
CA TYR A 429 -5.31 3.79 -29.74
C TYR A 429 -5.00 2.67 -30.72
N ALA A 430 -4.63 3.03 -31.94
CA ALA A 430 -3.95 2.10 -32.83
C ALA A 430 -2.56 1.77 -32.29
N ASP A 431 -2.03 0.60 -32.65
CA ASP A 431 -0.72 0.17 -32.19
C ASP A 431 0.42 1.06 -32.70
N THR A 432 0.19 1.87 -33.74
CA THR A 432 1.16 2.83 -34.29
C THR A 432 1.02 4.24 -33.72
N ASP A 433 -0.07 4.51 -32.98
CA ASP A 433 -0.31 5.83 -32.42
C ASP A 433 0.57 6.09 -31.22
N ALA A 434 0.99 7.34 -31.08
CA ALA A 434 1.52 7.85 -29.82
C ALA A 434 0.38 7.99 -28.81
N ALA A 435 0.17 6.94 -28.01
CA ALA A 435 -0.78 6.94 -26.91
C ALA A 435 -0.54 8.14 -25.98
N GLN A 436 -1.63 8.66 -25.41
CA GLN A 436 -1.61 9.82 -24.52
C GLN A 436 -2.00 9.39 -23.10
N GLY A 437 -2.17 10.38 -22.21
CA GLY A 437 -2.62 10.17 -20.84
C GLY A 437 -1.51 9.85 -19.84
N TYR A 438 -0.28 9.60 -20.32
CA TYR A 438 0.86 9.36 -19.44
C TYR A 438 1.31 10.63 -18.71
N THR A 439 1.38 10.52 -17.39
CA THR A 439 2.02 11.49 -16.51
C THR A 439 3.35 10.90 -16.04
N THR A 440 4.46 11.58 -16.35
CA THR A 440 5.79 11.17 -15.86
C THR A 440 5.78 11.12 -14.34
N PRO A 441 6.16 10.00 -13.72
CA PRO A 441 6.25 9.90 -12.27
C PRO A 441 7.19 10.96 -11.69
N GLN A 442 6.72 11.69 -10.68
CA GLN A 442 7.52 12.71 -9.99
C GLN A 442 7.71 12.33 -8.52
N ILE A 443 8.96 12.36 -8.08
CA ILE A 443 9.35 12.23 -6.68
C ILE A 443 10.28 13.39 -6.33
N TYR A 444 10.07 14.02 -5.19
CA TYR A 444 10.90 15.12 -4.70
C TYR A 444 11.78 14.62 -3.55
N ASN A 445 12.78 13.82 -3.90
CA ASN A 445 13.74 13.20 -2.98
C ASN A 445 15.16 13.79 -3.08
N TYR A 446 15.43 14.61 -4.09
CA TYR A 446 16.73 15.25 -4.30
C TYR A 446 16.59 16.55 -5.11
N ILE A 447 17.33 17.59 -4.71
CA ILE A 447 17.54 18.79 -5.52
C ILE A 447 19.04 18.91 -5.76
N PRO A 448 19.53 18.90 -7.01
CA PRO A 448 20.95 19.06 -7.27
C PRO A 448 21.45 20.46 -6.85
N PRO A 449 22.75 20.59 -6.49
CA PRO A 449 23.30 21.91 -6.23
C PRO A 449 23.20 22.77 -7.51
N PRO A 450 23.13 24.10 -7.36
CA PRO A 450 23.20 25.01 -8.51
C PRO A 450 24.50 24.82 -9.29
N SER A 451 24.59 25.41 -10.49
CA SER A 451 25.73 25.24 -11.42
C SER A 451 27.10 25.58 -10.84
N SER A 452 27.17 26.27 -9.69
CA SER A 452 28.39 26.49 -8.90
C SER A 452 28.95 25.22 -8.26
N GLY A 453 28.19 24.13 -8.23
CA GLY A 453 28.59 22.84 -7.67
C GLY A 453 28.46 22.72 -6.15
N THR A 454 27.88 23.70 -5.45
CA THR A 454 27.70 23.68 -3.99
C THR A 454 26.34 24.23 -3.57
N TYR A 455 25.78 23.70 -2.48
CA TYR A 455 24.58 24.25 -1.84
C TYR A 455 24.86 25.57 -1.10
N GLN A 456 23.81 26.37 -0.90
CA GLN A 456 23.88 27.62 -0.17
C GLN A 456 24.00 27.37 1.33
N VAL A 457 24.98 28.03 1.95
CA VAL A 457 25.19 28.05 3.39
C VAL A 457 24.30 29.13 4.01
N PRO A 458 23.48 28.82 5.03
CA PRO A 458 22.73 29.83 5.76
C PRO A 458 23.65 30.93 6.32
N PRO A 459 23.26 32.22 6.22
CA PRO A 459 24.01 33.33 6.80
C PRO A 459 24.09 33.21 8.32
N ALA A 460 25.06 33.90 8.91
CA ALA A 460 25.39 33.81 10.33
C ALA A 460 24.29 34.25 11.30
N THR A 461 23.18 34.82 10.86
CA THR A 461 22.05 35.21 11.72
C THR A 461 20.80 34.44 11.31
N SER A 462 20.14 33.76 12.25
CA SER A 462 18.79 33.21 12.06
C SER A 462 17.84 34.36 11.72
N GLY A 463 17.54 34.55 10.43
CA GLY A 463 16.60 35.56 9.96
C GLY A 463 15.18 35.11 10.23
N GLY A 464 14.64 35.44 11.40
CA GLY A 464 13.19 35.42 11.67
C GLY A 464 12.45 34.10 11.64
N ALA A 465 11.13 34.23 11.68
CA ALA A 465 10.10 33.24 12.02
C ALA A 465 9.86 32.15 10.97
N ILE A 466 10.92 31.62 10.36
CA ILE A 466 10.79 30.47 9.47
C ILE A 466 10.69 29.20 10.31
N ASN A 467 9.54 28.54 10.19
CA ASN A 467 9.15 27.41 11.03
C ASN A 467 9.18 26.12 10.23
N MET A 468 9.54 25.03 10.90
CA MET A 468 9.54 23.67 10.36
C MET A 468 8.91 22.73 11.37
N THR A 469 7.93 21.95 10.94
CA THR A 469 7.34 20.87 11.72
C THR A 469 8.01 19.56 11.35
N LEU A 470 8.52 18.84 12.34
CA LEU A 470 8.95 17.45 12.17
C LEU A 470 7.85 16.55 12.73
N ASN A 471 7.14 15.86 11.84
CA ASN A 471 6.05 14.97 12.19
C ASN A 471 6.50 13.51 12.11
N PHE A 472 6.62 12.89 13.28
CA PHE A 472 6.94 11.49 13.47
C PHE A 472 5.72 10.69 13.93
N THR A 473 4.52 11.13 13.58
CA THR A 473 3.28 10.36 13.81
C THR A 473 2.71 9.85 12.50
N LEU A 474 2.19 8.63 12.54
CA LEU A 474 1.19 8.21 11.57
C LEU A 474 -0.18 8.69 12.10
N PRO A 475 -0.84 9.69 11.48
CA PRO A 475 -2.15 10.13 11.93
C PRO A 475 -3.13 8.95 11.89
N ALA A 476 -4.02 8.86 12.88
CA ALA A 476 -5.05 7.83 12.84
C ALA A 476 -5.95 8.07 11.62
N SER A 477 -6.09 7.05 10.76
CA SER A 477 -7.17 7.02 9.81
C SER A 477 -8.50 6.88 10.58
N ALA A 478 -9.59 7.36 9.99
CA ALA A 478 -10.93 7.36 10.58
C ALA A 478 -11.48 5.97 10.99
N SER A 479 -10.71 4.89 10.77
CA SER A 479 -11.05 3.48 10.94
C SER A 479 -10.46 2.81 12.21
N GLY A 480 -9.92 3.57 13.17
CA GLY A 480 -9.50 3.01 14.48
C GLY A 480 -8.03 2.58 14.55
N THR A 481 -7.13 3.47 14.15
CA THR A 481 -5.67 3.24 14.16
C THR A 481 -5.05 3.41 15.55
N THR A 482 -4.18 2.48 15.96
CA THR A 482 -3.18 2.77 16.98
C THR A 482 -2.15 3.72 16.36
N THR A 483 -2.02 4.93 16.91
CA THR A 483 -1.00 5.88 16.45
C THR A 483 0.38 5.31 16.73
N TRP A 484 1.20 5.20 15.69
CA TRP A 484 2.62 4.88 15.83
C TRP A 484 3.43 6.17 15.79
N MET A 485 4.45 6.23 16.63
CA MET A 485 5.29 7.41 16.74
C MET A 485 6.73 7.05 17.09
N LEU A 486 7.63 8.01 16.88
CA LEU A 486 9.00 7.92 17.37
C LEU A 486 9.00 7.79 18.91
N ASP A 487 9.77 6.83 19.42
CA ASP A 487 9.92 6.63 20.86
C ASP A 487 10.81 7.73 21.47
N GLN A 488 10.19 8.72 22.11
CA GLN A 488 10.91 9.82 22.76
C GLN A 488 11.79 9.40 23.94
N THR A 489 11.59 8.21 24.51
CA THR A 489 12.38 7.74 25.65
C THR A 489 13.73 7.18 25.22
N ALA A 490 13.83 6.74 23.96
CA ALA A 490 15.04 6.18 23.37
C ALA A 490 15.66 7.10 22.31
N ALA A 491 14.85 7.84 21.56
CA ALA A 491 15.30 8.59 20.39
C ALA A 491 15.90 9.97 20.71
N SER A 492 16.93 10.31 19.96
CA SER A 492 17.45 11.67 19.79
C SER A 492 17.23 12.13 18.36
N ILE A 493 16.97 13.44 18.21
CA ILE A 493 16.87 14.09 16.89
C ILE A 493 18.00 15.09 16.78
N GLU A 494 18.80 14.98 15.73
CA GLU A 494 19.84 15.93 15.38
C GLU A 494 19.55 16.53 14.02
N LEU A 495 19.45 17.86 13.96
CA LEU A 495 19.30 18.62 12.73
C LEU A 495 20.65 19.27 12.39
N ASP A 496 21.28 18.81 11.33
CA ASP A 496 22.52 19.39 10.83
C ASP A 496 22.26 20.52 9.85
N VAL A 497 22.89 21.66 10.12
CA VAL A 497 22.91 22.83 9.25
C VAL A 497 24.26 22.90 8.53
N LEU A 498 24.23 22.98 7.19
CA LEU A 498 25.45 23.12 6.39
C LEU A 498 26.14 24.44 6.70
N THR A 499 27.43 24.41 7.07
CA THR A 499 28.23 25.61 7.40
C THR A 499 29.29 25.93 6.36
N GLY A 500 29.57 25.02 5.43
CA GLY A 500 30.57 25.21 4.39
C GLY A 500 31.09 23.89 3.84
N TYR A 501 32.24 23.96 3.18
CA TYR A 501 32.93 22.80 2.60
C TYR A 501 34.42 22.88 2.92
N SER A 502 35.01 21.74 3.28
CA SER A 502 36.46 21.54 3.31
C SER A 502 36.85 20.76 2.05
N GLY A 503 37.32 21.48 1.02
CA GLY A 503 37.43 20.91 -0.33
C GLY A 503 36.05 20.58 -0.89
N SER A 504 35.80 19.32 -1.26
CA SER A 504 34.49 18.82 -1.69
C SER A 504 33.64 18.23 -0.56
N THR A 505 34.15 18.22 0.68
CA THR A 505 33.47 17.58 1.82
C THR A 505 32.61 18.60 2.57
N PRO A 506 31.29 18.40 2.69
CA PRO A 506 30.42 19.31 3.44
C PRO A 506 30.79 19.35 4.93
N GLN A 507 30.60 20.50 5.56
CA GLN A 507 30.80 20.75 6.99
C GLN A 507 29.47 21.11 7.65
N TRP A 508 29.27 20.67 8.88
CA TRP A 508 27.96 20.69 9.56
C TRP A 508 28.05 21.32 10.94
N ALA A 509 26.97 21.99 11.35
CA ALA A 509 26.72 22.41 12.72
C ALA A 509 25.44 21.71 13.22
N PRO A 510 25.53 20.88 14.26
CA PRO A 510 24.39 20.13 14.75
C PRO A 510 23.50 20.98 15.65
N ILE A 511 22.19 20.79 15.53
CA ILE A 511 21.16 21.23 16.46
C ILE A 511 20.58 19.98 17.11
N VAL A 512 20.92 19.74 18.37
CA VAL A 512 20.51 18.53 19.10
C VAL A 512 19.22 18.78 19.88
N LEU A 513 18.22 17.94 19.65
CA LEU A 513 16.92 17.96 20.34
C LEU A 513 16.79 16.68 21.18
N THR A 514 16.64 16.83 22.50
CA THR A 514 16.54 15.69 23.43
C THR A 514 15.44 15.91 24.45
N ALA A 515 14.76 14.83 24.87
CA ALA A 515 13.71 14.90 25.89
C ALA A 515 14.25 15.48 27.22
N SER A 516 15.48 15.13 27.59
CA SER A 516 16.16 15.63 28.80
C SER A 516 16.39 17.13 28.80
N ALA A 517 16.50 17.77 27.64
CA ALA A 517 16.69 19.22 27.54
C ALA A 517 15.40 20.02 27.87
N ALA A 518 14.24 19.37 27.96
CA ALA A 518 12.96 20.00 28.31
C ALA A 518 12.69 20.14 29.82
N GLY A 519 13.63 19.76 30.69
CA GLY A 519 13.50 19.92 32.13
C GLY A 519 12.45 18.99 32.75
N ALA A 520 11.60 19.52 33.65
CA ALA A 520 10.70 18.72 34.49
C ALA A 520 9.68 17.86 33.70
N ASP A 521 9.36 18.24 32.46
CA ASP A 521 8.36 17.56 31.62
C ASP A 521 8.97 16.52 30.65
N SER A 522 10.30 16.36 30.62
CA SER A 522 11.06 15.27 29.94
C SER A 522 10.47 14.77 28.61
N SER A 523 10.12 15.67 27.67
CA SER A 523 9.49 15.31 26.39
C SER A 523 10.14 16.00 25.19
N LEU A 524 10.16 15.33 24.03
CA LEU A 524 10.60 15.90 22.74
C LEU A 524 9.57 16.82 22.08
N TRP A 525 8.29 16.68 22.45
CA TRP A 525 7.16 17.22 21.71
C TRP A 525 6.86 18.67 22.12
N TRP A 526 7.70 19.59 21.67
CA TRP A 526 7.62 21.02 22.00
C TRP A 526 7.84 21.89 20.77
N VAL A 527 7.56 23.18 20.91
CA VAL A 527 8.17 24.18 20.03
C VAL A 527 9.61 24.41 20.50
N TRP A 528 10.58 24.09 19.65
CA TRP A 528 12.01 24.29 19.86
C TRP A 528 12.46 25.58 19.19
N THR A 529 12.92 26.53 19.99
CA THR A 529 13.48 27.79 19.49
C THR A 529 14.98 27.64 19.27
N VAL A 530 15.41 27.79 18.02
CA VAL A 530 16.82 27.78 17.63
C VAL A 530 17.37 29.20 17.73
N THR A 531 18.52 29.30 18.39
CA THR A 531 19.30 30.54 18.50
C THR A 531 20.77 30.24 18.22
N GLY A 532 21.53 31.23 17.77
CA GLY A 532 22.95 31.06 17.50
C GLY A 532 23.44 31.84 16.29
N SER A 533 24.76 31.80 16.06
CA SER A 533 25.40 32.43 14.91
C SER A 533 26.69 31.74 14.51
N GLY A 534 27.08 31.91 13.24
CA GLY A 534 28.41 31.51 12.75
C GLY A 534 28.71 30.02 12.84
N GLY A 535 27.71 29.15 12.67
CA GLY A 535 27.88 27.69 12.75
C GLY A 535 27.86 27.13 14.17
N SER A 536 27.40 27.89 15.16
CA SER A 536 27.08 27.41 16.51
C SER A 536 25.62 27.69 16.80
N TYR A 537 24.83 26.63 16.93
CA TYR A 537 23.38 26.70 17.14
C TYR A 537 22.99 25.96 18.41
N VAL A 538 22.00 26.49 19.13
CA VAL A 538 21.41 25.88 20.32
C VAL A 538 19.90 25.93 20.17
N ALA A 539 19.24 24.80 20.46
CA ALA A 539 17.79 24.73 20.55
C ALA A 539 17.35 24.64 22.01
N SER A 540 16.28 25.34 22.35
CA SER A 540 15.64 25.26 23.67
C SER A 540 14.12 25.16 23.52
N PRO A 541 13.43 24.38 24.36
CA PRO A 541 11.98 24.26 24.30
C PRO A 541 11.33 25.54 24.83
N ALA A 542 10.33 26.06 24.11
CA ALA A 542 9.58 27.23 24.53
C ALA A 542 8.57 26.85 25.63
N PRO A 543 8.58 27.50 26.80
CA PRO A 543 7.66 27.17 27.89
C PRO A 543 6.18 27.26 27.49
N GLY A 544 5.37 26.30 27.94
CA GLY A 544 3.93 26.23 27.64
C GLY A 544 3.55 25.90 26.18
N SER A 545 4.50 25.44 25.35
CA SER A 545 4.29 25.20 23.92
C SER A 545 4.25 23.71 23.53
N GLN A 546 3.85 22.84 24.46
CA GLN A 546 3.81 21.40 24.25
C GLN A 546 2.96 21.06 23.01
N GLN A 547 3.49 20.16 22.19
CA GLN A 547 2.86 19.66 20.97
C GLN A 547 2.18 18.32 21.23
N SER A 548 1.37 17.88 20.27
CA SER A 548 0.84 16.52 20.29
C SER A 548 1.98 15.50 20.23
N PRO A 549 1.88 14.36 20.96
CA PRO A 549 2.91 13.33 20.94
C PRO A 549 3.31 12.93 19.52
N GLY A 550 4.62 12.81 19.29
CA GLY A 550 5.22 12.47 18.00
C GLY A 550 5.38 13.64 17.02
N SER A 551 5.02 14.87 17.40
CA SER A 551 5.24 16.07 16.59
C SER A 551 6.05 17.11 17.36
N LEU A 552 6.92 17.84 16.66
CA LEU A 552 7.61 19.01 17.19
C LEU A 552 7.68 20.11 16.14
N ILE A 553 7.82 21.36 16.59
CA ILE A 553 7.99 22.53 15.71
C ILE A 553 9.35 23.14 16.03
N ILE A 554 10.13 23.46 15.01
CA ILE A 554 11.37 24.21 15.12
C ILE A 554 11.12 25.63 14.61
N THR A 555 11.45 26.63 15.43
CA THR A 555 11.37 28.05 15.08
C THR A 555 12.76 28.67 15.04
N GLY A 556 12.94 29.70 14.22
CA GLY A 556 14.25 30.34 14.05
C GLY A 556 15.24 29.51 13.25
N MET A 557 14.73 28.69 12.32
CA MET A 557 15.57 27.86 11.44
C MET A 557 16.63 28.71 10.72
N PRO A 558 17.93 28.35 10.75
CA PRO A 558 18.93 29.01 9.94
C PRO A 558 18.70 28.67 8.46
N VAL A 559 18.39 29.66 7.63
CA VAL A 559 18.14 29.45 6.18
C VAL A 559 18.89 30.47 5.32
N ALA A 560 19.31 30.08 4.12
CA ALA A 560 19.83 31.02 3.13
C ALA A 560 18.75 32.02 2.67
N THR A 561 19.15 33.24 2.28
CA THR A 561 18.20 34.27 1.79
C THR A 561 17.68 33.97 0.39
N SER A 562 18.41 33.17 -0.40
CA SER A 562 18.02 32.72 -1.73
C SER A 562 18.80 31.47 -2.14
N GLY A 563 18.14 30.57 -2.87
CA GLY A 563 18.73 29.34 -3.41
C GLY A 563 18.45 28.10 -2.56
N VAL A 564 19.15 27.02 -2.85
CA VAL A 564 18.93 25.71 -2.22
C VAL A 564 19.89 25.51 -1.06
N THR A 565 19.36 25.30 0.14
CA THR A 565 20.12 24.83 1.31
C THR A 565 19.89 23.33 1.52
N TRP A 566 20.96 22.63 1.89
CA TRP A 566 20.94 21.22 2.29
C TRP A 566 21.07 21.11 3.82
N TYR A 567 20.15 20.37 4.44
CA TYR A 567 20.15 19.99 5.84
C TYR A 567 20.18 18.47 5.98
N ARG A 568 20.56 17.96 7.14
CA ARG A 568 20.34 16.54 7.48
C ARG A 568 19.50 16.44 8.74
N VAL A 569 18.50 15.58 8.71
CA VAL A 569 17.75 15.20 9.90
C VAL A 569 18.17 13.79 10.28
N MET A 570 18.72 13.62 11.46
CA MET A 570 19.18 12.34 11.98
C MET A 570 18.29 11.93 13.14
N VAL A 571 17.77 10.72 13.05
CA VAL A 571 17.00 10.08 14.11
C VAL A 571 17.80 8.89 14.58
N SER A 572 18.08 8.80 15.89
CA SER A 572 18.89 7.71 16.42
C SER A 572 18.50 7.29 17.84
N ALA A 573 18.60 5.99 18.12
CA ALA A 573 18.54 5.39 19.46
C ALA A 573 19.33 4.06 19.46
N ASP A 574 20.06 3.77 20.54
CA ASP A 574 20.63 2.44 20.84
C ASP A 574 21.22 1.67 19.64
N GLY A 575 22.06 2.34 18.84
CA GLY A 575 22.76 1.75 17.69
C GLY A 575 21.95 1.68 16.39
N ALA A 576 20.65 2.00 16.40
CA ALA A 576 19.86 2.27 15.21
C ALA A 576 19.88 3.77 14.88
N SER A 577 20.19 4.11 13.64
CA SER A 577 20.11 5.49 13.16
C SER A 577 19.67 5.54 11.71
N LYS A 578 19.02 6.66 11.35
CA LYS A 578 18.76 7.00 9.95
C LYS A 578 18.96 8.49 9.75
N THR A 579 19.61 8.82 8.63
CA THR A 579 19.82 10.18 8.17
C THR A 579 18.91 10.45 6.97
N PHE A 580 18.16 11.53 7.02
CA PHE A 580 17.39 12.08 5.92
C PHE A 580 18.08 13.33 5.40
N ASN A 581 18.25 13.46 4.10
CA ASN A 581 18.78 14.64 3.43
C ASN A 581 17.60 15.51 2.99
N LEU A 582 17.51 16.70 3.59
CA LEU A 582 16.48 17.69 3.31
C LEU A 582 17.07 18.81 2.44
N TYR A 583 16.38 19.14 1.36
CA TYR A 583 16.69 20.24 0.47
C TYR A 583 15.56 21.24 0.52
N ALA A 584 15.89 22.51 0.73
CA ALA A 584 14.89 23.56 0.77
C ALA A 584 15.35 24.78 0.00
N THR A 585 14.52 25.19 -0.96
CA THR A 585 14.72 26.41 -1.74
C THR A 585 14.06 27.59 -1.05
N THR A 586 14.82 28.64 -0.81
CA THR A 586 14.32 29.95 -0.39
C THR A 586 14.34 30.93 -1.55
N ALA A 587 13.40 31.86 -1.53
CA ALA A 587 13.31 32.95 -2.49
C ALA A 587 12.86 34.24 -1.79
N ALA A 588 13.05 35.38 -2.45
CA ALA A 588 12.53 36.65 -1.98
C ALA A 588 10.99 36.58 -1.88
N ASP A 589 10.48 37.02 -0.73
CA ASP A 589 9.06 36.99 -0.40
C ASP A 589 8.74 38.24 0.43
N THR A 590 8.12 39.22 -0.22
CA THR A 590 7.75 40.50 0.40
C THR A 590 6.56 40.38 1.35
N SER A 591 5.87 39.23 1.38
CA SER A 591 4.82 38.95 2.38
C SER A 591 5.40 38.54 3.74
N GLN A 592 6.68 38.17 3.79
CA GLN A 592 7.38 37.79 5.02
C GLN A 592 8.05 39.01 5.69
N PRO A 593 8.08 39.09 7.03
CA PRO A 593 8.76 40.17 7.76
C PRO A 593 10.27 40.25 7.45
N GLN A 594 10.85 39.13 7.03
CA GLN A 594 12.28 39.00 6.68
C GLN A 594 12.57 39.31 5.20
N GLY A 595 11.54 39.46 4.36
CA GLY A 595 11.69 39.69 2.91
C GLY A 595 12.06 38.45 2.08
N PHE A 596 12.09 37.27 2.69
CA PHE A 596 12.31 35.97 2.05
C PHE A 596 11.58 34.86 2.82
N GLY A 597 11.32 33.73 2.15
CA GLY A 597 10.63 32.59 2.72
C GLY A 597 10.87 31.30 1.94
N TRP A 598 10.28 30.20 2.41
CA TRP A 598 10.25 28.95 1.65
C TRP A 598 9.49 29.15 0.35
N SER A 599 10.08 28.73 -0.77
CA SER A 599 9.32 28.63 -2.02
C SER A 599 8.19 27.62 -1.87
N VAL A 600 7.02 27.88 -2.46
CA VAL A 600 5.89 26.91 -2.47
C VAL A 600 5.73 26.21 -3.82
N ALA A 601 6.69 26.41 -4.74
CA ALA A 601 6.65 25.77 -6.04
C ALA A 601 6.88 24.25 -5.91
N PRO A 602 6.19 23.40 -6.69
CA PRO A 602 6.45 21.97 -6.71
C PRO A 602 7.93 21.65 -6.96
N GLY A 603 8.50 20.75 -6.16
CA GLY A 603 9.92 20.38 -6.23
C GLY A 603 10.90 21.41 -5.70
N ALA A 604 10.44 22.53 -5.12
CA ALA A 604 11.32 23.50 -4.46
C ALA A 604 11.84 22.98 -3.10
N GLN A 605 11.19 21.97 -2.54
CA GLN A 605 11.63 21.21 -1.39
C GLN A 605 11.72 19.74 -1.79
N ALA A 606 12.70 19.04 -1.22
CA ALA A 606 12.85 17.61 -1.39
C ALA A 606 13.40 16.97 -0.11
N ILE A 607 13.02 15.73 0.14
CA ILE A 607 13.61 14.93 1.23
C ILE A 607 13.71 13.48 0.79
N ASP A 608 14.87 12.86 1.03
CA ASP A 608 15.08 11.45 0.71
C ASP A 608 14.56 10.51 1.81
N GLY A 609 14.88 9.21 1.69
CA GLY A 609 14.60 8.22 2.71
C GLY A 609 13.12 7.88 2.86
N GLY A 610 12.26 8.29 1.92
CA GLY A 610 10.82 8.03 1.90
C GLY A 610 9.97 8.98 2.74
N ALA A 611 10.58 9.98 3.39
CA ALA A 611 9.81 11.04 4.04
C ALA A 611 9.08 11.91 3.00
N THR A 612 8.00 12.58 3.41
CA THR A 612 7.24 13.49 2.53
C THR A 612 7.18 14.89 3.10
N ILE A 613 6.99 15.88 2.22
CA ILE A 613 6.91 17.29 2.60
C ILE A 613 5.52 17.81 2.27
N ALA A 614 4.88 18.45 3.25
CA ALA A 614 3.65 19.21 3.06
C ALA A 614 3.93 20.69 3.37
N MET A 615 3.52 21.56 2.46
CA MET A 615 3.62 23.02 2.64
C MET A 615 2.27 23.55 3.14
N GLY A 616 2.26 24.16 4.33
CA GLY A 616 1.05 24.78 4.88
C GLY A 616 0.70 26.08 4.15
N PRO A 617 -0.60 26.44 4.04
CA PRO A 617 -0.97 27.77 3.60
C PRO A 617 -0.47 28.82 4.61
N PRO A 618 -0.10 30.04 4.18
CA PRO A 618 0.21 31.12 5.11
C PRO A 618 -1.01 31.36 6.02
N SER A 619 -0.80 31.33 7.34
CA SER A 619 -1.90 31.42 8.31
C SER A 619 -2.63 32.77 8.20
N SER A 620 -3.96 32.77 8.36
CA SER A 620 -4.76 34.01 8.37
C SER A 620 -4.51 34.80 9.66
N GLY A 621 -3.41 35.57 9.68
CA GLY A 621 -3.01 36.41 10.81
C GLY A 621 -1.52 36.30 11.19
N GLY A 622 -0.78 35.34 10.63
CA GLY A 622 0.67 35.18 10.82
C GLY A 622 1.35 34.89 9.49
N THR A 623 2.47 35.55 9.24
CA THR A 623 3.21 35.49 7.98
C THR A 623 3.89 34.14 7.71
N ASP A 624 4.00 33.25 8.69
CA ASP A 624 4.92 32.10 8.59
C ASP A 624 4.34 30.96 7.74
N ILE A 625 4.97 30.68 6.59
CA ILE A 625 4.75 29.44 5.83
C ILE A 625 5.43 28.31 6.63
N ALA A 626 4.63 27.36 7.14
CA ALA A 626 5.15 26.20 7.85
C ALA A 626 5.41 25.03 6.89
N MET A 627 6.67 24.61 6.78
CA MET A 627 7.04 23.35 6.14
C MET A 627 6.81 22.22 7.12
N THR A 628 6.07 21.19 6.74
CA THR A 628 5.89 19.97 7.55
C THR A 628 6.56 18.80 6.87
N ILE A 629 7.44 18.12 7.59
CA ILE A 629 8.11 16.90 7.13
C ILE A 629 7.48 15.71 7.83
N ASN A 630 6.88 14.81 7.07
CA ASN A 630 6.26 13.58 7.57
C ASN A 630 7.21 12.41 7.37
N PHE A 631 7.67 11.82 8.48
CA PHE A 631 8.58 10.68 8.45
C PHE A 631 7.85 9.33 8.49
N LEU A 632 6.59 9.32 8.92
CA LEU A 632 5.69 8.17 8.90
C LEU A 632 4.55 8.44 7.91
N ALA A 633 4.83 8.33 6.61
CA ALA A 633 3.86 8.58 5.54
C ALA A 633 3.46 7.28 4.83
N GLY A 634 2.17 7.12 4.53
CA GLY A 634 1.64 5.99 3.76
C GLY A 634 1.62 4.67 4.54
N ALA A 635 1.74 3.55 3.82
CA ALA A 635 1.68 2.19 4.38
C ALA A 635 3.04 1.65 4.86
N SER A 636 4.12 2.43 4.78
CA SER A 636 5.48 2.05 5.20
C SER A 636 5.92 2.91 6.39
N THR A 637 6.99 2.50 7.08
CA THR A 637 7.42 3.19 8.30
C THR A 637 8.59 4.13 8.11
N PHE A 638 9.35 4.11 6.99
CA PHE A 638 10.51 4.95 6.61
C PHE A 638 11.54 5.36 7.70
N ILE A 639 11.37 4.91 8.92
CA ILE A 639 12.17 5.02 10.12
C ILE A 639 12.40 3.57 10.52
N PRO A 640 13.62 3.21 10.96
CA PRO A 640 13.88 1.89 11.50
C PRO A 640 12.84 1.52 12.56
N PRO A 641 12.20 0.34 12.44
CA PRO A 641 11.09 -0.04 13.30
C PRO A 641 11.46 -0.10 14.79
N ALA A 642 12.73 -0.32 15.12
CA ALA A 642 13.24 -0.31 16.50
C ALA A 642 13.15 1.07 17.18
N LEU A 643 12.98 2.15 16.42
CA LEU A 643 12.82 3.51 16.94
C LEU A 643 11.35 3.88 17.16
N LEU A 644 10.41 2.99 16.80
CA LEU A 644 8.99 3.26 16.84
C LEU A 644 8.34 2.59 18.03
N THR A 645 7.42 3.30 18.64
CA THR A 645 6.56 2.80 19.71
C THR A 645 5.10 3.06 19.34
N MET A 646 4.24 2.15 19.78
CA MET A 646 2.81 2.40 19.78
C MET A 646 2.55 3.52 20.77
N GLY A 647 1.90 4.60 20.36
CA GLY A 647 1.71 5.75 21.24
C GLY A 647 0.65 5.50 22.31
N PRO A 648 0.95 5.83 23.58
CA PRO A 648 -0.02 6.33 24.56
C PRO A 648 0.34 7.78 24.93
N GLN A 649 -0.58 8.54 25.54
CA GLN A 649 -0.20 9.80 26.19
C GLN A 649 0.85 9.51 27.30
N PRO A 650 1.86 10.38 27.51
CA PRO A 650 2.85 10.25 28.60
C PRO A 650 2.27 10.09 30.01
N ASP A 651 0.96 10.32 30.20
CA ASP A 651 0.24 10.31 31.46
C ASP A 651 -0.57 9.01 31.72
N GLY A 652 -0.51 8.02 30.83
CA GLY A 652 -1.23 6.75 30.99
C GLY A 652 -2.73 6.81 30.65
N THR A 653 -3.21 7.88 30.02
CA THR A 653 -4.59 7.94 29.51
C THR A 653 -4.77 7.14 28.22
N ALA A 654 -5.95 6.52 28.07
CA ALA A 654 -6.33 5.78 26.86
C ALA A 654 -6.27 6.68 25.63
N ILE A 655 -5.79 6.16 24.50
CA ILE A 655 -5.69 6.89 23.23
C ILE A 655 -7.10 7.39 22.83
N PRO A 656 -7.38 8.70 22.82
CA PRO A 656 -8.73 9.23 22.51
C PRO A 656 -9.12 9.02 21.03
N MET A 657 -8.18 8.61 20.18
CA MET A 657 -8.33 8.55 18.72
C MET A 657 -8.72 7.17 18.17
N LEU A 658 -8.76 6.13 19.00
CA LEU A 658 -9.29 4.82 18.59
C LEU A 658 -10.82 4.85 18.57
N GLY A 659 -11.43 4.34 17.50
CA GLY A 659 -12.88 4.14 17.46
C GLY A 659 -13.34 3.24 18.61
N THR A 660 -14.53 3.48 19.16
CA THR A 660 -15.06 2.65 20.24
C THR A 660 -15.26 1.20 19.75
N PRO A 661 -14.63 0.18 20.37
CA PRO A 661 -14.79 -1.20 19.92
C PRO A 661 -16.24 -1.69 20.02
N ALA A 662 -16.63 -2.59 19.11
CA ALA A 662 -17.96 -3.21 19.14
C ALA A 662 -18.22 -4.02 20.44
N PRO A 663 -19.49 -4.23 20.84
CA PRO A 663 -19.81 -5.01 22.02
C PRO A 663 -19.25 -6.44 22.00
N PRO A 664 -18.88 -7.01 23.16
CA PRO A 664 -18.66 -8.44 23.31
C PRO A 664 -19.87 -9.26 22.85
N VAL A 665 -19.63 -10.49 22.40
CA VAL A 665 -20.67 -11.45 22.10
C VAL A 665 -20.75 -12.47 23.25
N ALA A 666 -21.94 -12.67 23.80
CA ALA A 666 -22.24 -13.70 24.78
C ALA A 666 -22.80 -14.96 24.11
N GLY A 667 -22.46 -16.12 24.68
CA GLY A 667 -22.95 -17.40 24.22
C GLY A 667 -22.60 -18.53 25.18
N THR A 668 -22.65 -19.76 24.67
CA THR A 668 -22.25 -20.97 25.40
C THR A 668 -21.21 -21.76 24.63
N GLY A 669 -20.40 -22.54 25.35
CA GLY A 669 -19.35 -23.37 24.79
C GLY A 669 -18.01 -22.64 24.66
N SER A 670 -17.12 -23.22 23.87
CA SER A 670 -15.78 -22.72 23.54
C SER A 670 -15.48 -23.05 22.07
N PRO A 671 -14.50 -22.39 21.44
CA PRO A 671 -14.08 -22.73 20.09
C PRO A 671 -13.73 -24.22 19.94
N PRO A 672 -14.04 -24.84 18.79
CA PRO A 672 -14.81 -24.32 17.65
C PRO A 672 -16.35 -24.43 17.84
N LEU A 673 -16.83 -24.89 19.00
CA LEU A 673 -18.24 -25.20 19.29
C LEU A 673 -19.01 -24.05 19.97
N PHE A 674 -18.50 -22.82 19.90
CA PHE A 674 -19.15 -21.67 20.51
C PHE A 674 -20.49 -21.37 19.81
N THR A 675 -21.54 -21.12 20.58
CA THR A 675 -22.86 -20.74 20.06
C THR A 675 -23.31 -19.43 20.69
N ALA A 676 -23.44 -18.38 19.88
CA ALA A 676 -23.90 -17.07 20.32
C ALA A 676 -25.40 -17.06 20.65
N PHE A 677 -25.80 -16.28 21.67
CA PHE A 677 -27.21 -16.02 21.93
C PHE A 677 -27.80 -15.06 20.87
N PRO A 678 -29.10 -15.18 20.53
CA PRO A 678 -29.74 -14.28 19.56
C PRO A 678 -29.87 -12.84 20.11
N GLY A 679 -30.04 -11.87 19.20
CA GLY A 679 -30.35 -10.46 19.52
C GLY A 679 -29.13 -9.52 19.58
N GLN A 680 -27.92 -10.05 19.38
CA GLN A 680 -26.67 -9.29 19.50
C GLN A 680 -26.32 -8.57 18.19
N SER A 681 -25.73 -7.37 18.26
CA SER A 681 -25.40 -6.50 17.12
C SER A 681 -24.11 -5.68 17.36
N LEU A 682 -23.65 -4.92 16.35
CA LEU A 682 -22.41 -4.14 16.42
C LEU A 682 -22.50 -2.84 17.24
N THR A 683 -23.70 -2.30 17.48
CA THR A 683 -23.87 -0.95 18.05
C THR A 683 -24.85 -0.88 19.22
N ALA A 684 -25.85 -1.77 19.25
CA ALA A 684 -26.85 -1.85 20.32
C ALA A 684 -27.13 -3.32 20.66
N SER A 685 -26.12 -3.98 21.23
CA SER A 685 -26.16 -5.42 21.46
C SER A 685 -26.93 -5.78 22.72
N SER A 686 -27.85 -6.74 22.61
CA SER A 686 -28.52 -7.34 23.76
C SER A 686 -28.67 -8.85 23.60
N ALA A 687 -28.66 -9.60 24.70
CA ALA A 687 -28.79 -11.05 24.68
C ALA A 687 -29.61 -11.55 25.88
N THR A 688 -30.28 -12.68 25.71
CA THR A 688 -30.89 -13.43 26.81
C THR A 688 -30.27 -14.82 26.90
N SER A 689 -29.76 -15.19 28.07
CA SER A 689 -29.25 -16.52 28.38
C SER A 689 -30.22 -17.28 29.28
N ASN A 690 -30.56 -18.51 28.90
CA ASN A 690 -31.25 -19.47 29.78
C ASN A 690 -30.26 -20.35 30.56
N SER A 691 -28.95 -20.13 30.37
CA SER A 691 -27.86 -20.81 31.06
C SER A 691 -27.27 -19.89 32.14
N PRO A 692 -26.99 -20.40 33.36
CA PRO A 692 -26.27 -19.64 34.38
C PRO A 692 -24.76 -19.56 34.10
N VAL A 693 -24.28 -20.19 33.03
CA VAL A 693 -22.87 -20.15 32.61
C VAL A 693 -22.80 -19.56 31.21
N VAL A 694 -22.05 -18.47 31.07
CA VAL A 694 -21.94 -17.68 29.84
C VAL A 694 -20.48 -17.52 29.46
N THR A 695 -20.17 -17.70 28.18
CA THR A 695 -18.86 -17.39 27.60
C THR A 695 -18.97 -16.09 26.80
N PHE A 696 -17.95 -15.23 26.90
CA PHE A 696 -17.84 -14.00 26.12
C PHE A 696 -16.75 -14.12 25.05
N THR A 697 -16.94 -13.49 23.90
CA THR A 697 -15.99 -13.52 22.79
C THR A 697 -16.00 -12.22 21.98
N TRP A 698 -15.02 -12.09 21.10
CA TRP A 698 -14.98 -11.09 20.04
C TRP A 698 -16.20 -11.18 19.09
N THR A 699 -16.49 -10.09 18.36
CA THR A 699 -17.76 -9.89 17.66
C THR A 699 -18.04 -10.89 16.54
N GLY A 700 -17.01 -11.40 15.86
CA GLY A 700 -17.16 -12.43 14.83
C GLY A 700 -17.26 -13.86 15.37
N GLY A 701 -17.22 -14.05 16.69
CA GLY A 701 -17.58 -15.34 17.31
C GLY A 701 -19.04 -15.74 17.07
N ALA A 702 -19.91 -14.79 16.67
CA ALA A 702 -21.22 -15.08 16.13
C ALA A 702 -21.19 -15.15 14.60
N ALA A 703 -21.44 -16.33 14.03
CA ALA A 703 -21.39 -16.55 12.57
C ALA A 703 -22.29 -15.59 11.76
N TYR A 704 -23.45 -15.19 12.31
CA TYR A 704 -24.37 -14.26 11.64
C TYR A 704 -23.90 -12.79 11.70
N LEU A 705 -23.02 -12.43 12.64
CA LEU A 705 -22.41 -11.10 12.68
C LEU A 705 -21.17 -11.04 11.80
N ALA A 706 -20.42 -12.15 11.68
CA ALA A 706 -19.21 -12.25 10.87
C ALA A 706 -19.44 -11.82 9.41
N ALA A 707 -20.55 -12.20 8.80
CA ALA A 707 -20.91 -11.84 7.42
C ALA A 707 -21.23 -10.34 7.19
N SER A 708 -21.33 -9.54 8.26
CA SER A 708 -21.64 -8.10 8.21
C SER A 708 -20.48 -7.20 8.65
N LEU A 709 -19.30 -7.78 8.92
CA LEU A 709 -18.13 -7.05 9.40
C LEU A 709 -17.44 -6.33 8.24
N ILE A 710 -17.85 -5.08 7.99
CA ILE A 710 -17.22 -4.18 7.02
C ILE A 710 -16.39 -3.07 7.68
N ALA A 711 -16.16 -3.15 8.99
CA ALA A 711 -15.53 -2.09 9.79
C ALA A 711 -14.82 -2.66 11.04
N TYR A 712 -14.14 -1.76 11.75
CA TYR A 712 -13.41 -2.02 12.99
C TYR A 712 -14.21 -2.87 14.00
N THR A 713 -13.58 -3.93 14.50
CA THR A 713 -14.19 -4.90 15.44
C THR A 713 -13.55 -4.81 16.82
N ASN A 714 -14.06 -5.58 17.78
CA ASN A 714 -13.43 -5.73 19.09
C ASN A 714 -12.38 -6.85 19.16
N LYS A 715 -11.86 -7.32 18.01
CA LYS A 715 -10.54 -7.97 17.99
C LYS A 715 -9.53 -7.02 18.64
N ILE A 716 -8.62 -7.56 19.42
CA ILE A 716 -7.55 -6.80 20.08
C ILE A 716 -6.21 -7.12 19.42
N GLY A 717 -5.13 -6.44 19.81
CA GLY A 717 -3.79 -6.79 19.33
C GLY A 717 -3.46 -8.27 19.59
N ALA A 718 -2.71 -8.88 18.68
CA ALA A 718 -2.32 -10.27 18.80
C ALA A 718 -1.60 -10.53 20.13
N LEU A 719 -2.04 -11.58 20.86
CA LEU A 719 -1.52 -11.95 22.19
C LEU A 719 -1.75 -10.89 23.30
N ASN A 720 -2.44 -9.79 23.03
CA ASN A 720 -2.87 -8.84 24.06
C ASN A 720 -3.96 -9.46 24.95
N ILE A 721 -4.25 -8.79 26.07
CA ILE A 721 -5.23 -9.26 27.05
C ILE A 721 -6.55 -8.53 26.87
N ALA A 722 -7.62 -9.30 26.64
CA ALA A 722 -8.99 -8.84 26.76
C ALA A 722 -9.41 -8.93 28.23
N ARG A 723 -9.74 -7.79 28.83
CA ARG A 723 -10.31 -7.71 30.18
C ARG A 723 -11.81 -7.44 30.09
N ILE A 724 -12.61 -8.46 30.37
CA ILE A 724 -14.06 -8.41 30.36
C ILE A 724 -14.58 -8.00 31.73
N THR A 725 -15.38 -6.94 31.79
CA THR A 725 -16.07 -6.49 33.00
C THR A 725 -17.56 -6.76 32.88
N VAL A 726 -18.10 -7.57 33.77
CA VAL A 726 -19.54 -7.84 33.91
C VAL A 726 -20.04 -7.08 35.14
N SER A 727 -21.04 -6.24 34.98
CA SER A 727 -21.58 -5.42 36.08
C SER A 727 -23.10 -5.37 36.03
N GLY A 728 -23.75 -5.55 37.17
CA GLY A 728 -25.22 -5.55 37.26
C GLY A 728 -25.73 -6.51 38.32
N SER A 729 -26.99 -6.33 38.72
CA SER A 729 -27.66 -7.22 39.71
C SER A 729 -26.86 -7.42 41.01
N GLY A 730 -26.19 -6.36 41.48
CA GLY A 730 -25.39 -6.38 42.71
C GLY A 730 -24.01 -7.03 42.61
N ILE A 731 -23.60 -7.48 41.42
CA ILE A 731 -22.32 -8.16 41.18
C ILE A 731 -21.44 -7.34 40.24
N ARG A 732 -20.13 -7.38 40.49
CA ARG A 732 -19.10 -6.97 39.53
C ARG A 732 -18.06 -8.08 39.41
N THR A 733 -17.99 -8.70 38.25
CA THR A 733 -17.04 -9.78 37.94
C THR A 733 -16.10 -9.32 36.84
N VAL A 734 -14.82 -9.65 36.96
CA VAL A 734 -13.80 -9.38 35.94
C VAL A 734 -13.18 -10.69 35.52
N VAL A 735 -13.06 -10.90 34.21
CA VAL A 735 -12.44 -12.07 33.61
C VAL A 735 -11.43 -11.57 32.58
N THR A 736 -10.27 -12.23 32.50
CA THR A 736 -9.24 -11.92 31.51
C THR A 736 -8.97 -13.11 30.64
N THR A 737 -8.62 -12.87 29.38
CA THR A 737 -8.18 -13.89 28.43
C THR A 737 -7.19 -13.27 27.45
N ALA A 738 -6.27 -14.07 26.93
CA ALA A 738 -5.36 -13.63 25.87
C ALA A 738 -6.03 -13.82 24.51
N ALA A 739 -5.77 -12.89 23.59
CA ALA A 739 -6.09 -13.09 22.20
C ALA A 739 -5.10 -14.07 21.53
N ASP A 740 -5.52 -14.72 20.45
CA ASP A 740 -4.63 -15.45 19.57
C ASP A 740 -3.81 -14.51 18.67
N ILE A 741 -3.06 -15.08 17.72
CA ILE A 741 -2.23 -14.31 16.79
C ILE A 741 -3.02 -13.50 15.75
N ASP A 742 -4.34 -13.67 15.67
CA ASP A 742 -5.27 -12.89 14.85
C ASP A 742 -6.12 -11.91 15.68
N GLY A 743 -5.83 -11.77 16.97
CA GLY A 743 -6.55 -10.85 17.85
C GLY A 743 -7.91 -11.37 18.32
N GLN A 744 -8.25 -12.63 18.04
CA GLN A 744 -9.49 -13.25 18.50
C GLN A 744 -9.35 -13.72 19.93
N TRP A 745 -10.40 -13.55 20.73
CA TRP A 745 -10.37 -13.90 22.14
C TRP A 745 -11.68 -14.53 22.58
N PHE A 746 -11.58 -15.49 23.51
CA PHE A 746 -12.70 -16.16 24.16
C PHE A 746 -12.44 -16.21 25.66
N SER A 747 -13.40 -15.76 26.45
CA SER A 747 -13.28 -15.84 27.91
C SER A 747 -13.44 -17.29 28.37
N PRO A 748 -12.89 -17.65 29.53
CA PRO A 748 -13.39 -18.78 30.30
C PRO A 748 -14.91 -18.65 30.58
N PRO A 749 -15.63 -19.76 30.81
CA PRO A 749 -17.04 -19.70 31.19
C PRO A 749 -17.24 -18.93 32.49
N VAL A 750 -18.22 -18.01 32.50
CA VAL A 750 -18.51 -17.09 33.60
C VAL A 750 -19.85 -17.48 34.25
N PRO A 751 -19.86 -17.91 35.52
CA PRO A 751 -21.09 -18.17 36.25
C PRO A 751 -21.79 -16.85 36.60
N LEU A 752 -23.07 -16.73 36.23
CA LEU A 752 -23.93 -15.58 36.49
C LEU A 752 -25.28 -16.05 37.05
N GLY A 753 -25.78 -15.33 38.05
CA GLY A 753 -27.13 -15.54 38.58
C GLY A 753 -28.20 -14.92 37.67
N ASN A 754 -29.47 -15.12 38.01
CA ASN A 754 -30.55 -14.44 37.30
C ASN A 754 -30.47 -12.93 37.52
N GLY A 755 -30.59 -12.16 36.44
CA GLY A 755 -30.45 -10.72 36.46
C GLY A 755 -30.07 -10.12 35.13
N THR A 756 -29.95 -8.80 35.09
CA THR A 756 -29.46 -8.04 33.93
C THR A 756 -28.07 -7.48 34.24
N TYR A 757 -27.18 -7.58 33.27
CA TYR A 757 -25.77 -7.22 33.35
C TYR A 757 -25.35 -6.40 32.13
N ALA A 758 -24.57 -5.35 32.35
CA ALA A 758 -23.78 -4.69 31.33
C ALA A 758 -22.39 -5.33 31.24
N VAL A 759 -21.97 -5.68 30.03
CA VAL A 759 -20.70 -6.35 29.75
C VAL A 759 -19.86 -5.50 28.80
N THR A 760 -18.63 -5.16 29.20
CA THR A 760 -17.65 -4.44 28.36
C THR A 760 -16.33 -5.20 28.29
N MET A 761 -15.55 -4.94 27.25
CA MET A 761 -14.17 -5.43 27.09
C MET A 761 -13.22 -4.24 27.00
N GLN A 762 -12.05 -4.37 27.62
CA GLN A 762 -10.95 -3.41 27.54
C GLN A 762 -9.65 -4.14 27.19
N GLU A 763 -8.90 -3.61 26.23
CA GLU A 763 -7.61 -4.15 25.80
C GLU A 763 -6.45 -3.64 26.67
N PHE A 764 -5.51 -4.54 26.98
CA PHE A 764 -4.25 -4.27 27.66
C PHE A 764 -3.08 -5.04 27.03
N ALA A 765 -1.88 -4.49 27.13
CA ALA A 765 -0.66 -5.19 26.76
C ALA A 765 -0.42 -6.40 27.68
N PRO A 766 0.23 -7.48 27.20
CA PRO A 766 0.44 -8.70 27.97
C PRO A 766 1.36 -8.51 29.19
N ASP A 767 2.24 -7.49 29.16
CA ASP A 767 3.14 -7.13 30.26
C ASP A 767 2.49 -6.19 31.30
N ASP A 768 1.35 -5.57 30.99
CA ASP A 768 0.54 -4.81 31.95
C ASP A 768 -0.28 -5.73 32.86
N THR A 769 0.43 -6.42 33.76
CA THR A 769 -0.15 -7.34 34.74
C THR A 769 -1.05 -6.66 35.77
N ARG A 770 -1.04 -5.32 35.87
CA ARG A 770 -1.89 -4.55 36.78
C ARG A 770 -3.08 -3.90 36.09
N PHE A 771 -3.15 -3.95 34.77
CA PHE A 771 -4.21 -3.38 33.94
C PHE A 771 -4.43 -1.89 34.24
N GLN A 772 -3.34 -1.13 34.28
CA GLN A 772 -3.32 0.31 34.57
C GLN A 772 -3.23 1.18 33.30
N SER A 773 -2.72 0.62 32.21
CA SER A 773 -2.41 1.33 30.96
C SER A 773 -3.22 0.71 29.81
N PRO A 774 -4.51 1.06 29.65
CA PRO A 774 -5.33 0.54 28.57
C PRO A 774 -4.81 1.01 27.20
N ILE A 775 -4.83 0.12 26.21
CA ILE A 775 -4.38 0.45 24.84
C ILE A 775 -5.41 1.32 24.11
N GLY A 776 -6.71 1.10 24.35
CA GLY A 776 -7.80 1.83 23.69
C GLY A 776 -8.97 2.15 24.62
N GLN A 777 -10.08 2.60 24.04
CA GLN A 777 -11.32 2.81 24.80
C GLN A 777 -11.99 1.47 25.18
N PRO A 778 -12.79 1.42 26.25
CA PRO A 778 -13.65 0.28 26.50
C PRO A 778 -14.61 0.08 25.32
N SER A 779 -14.97 -1.17 25.04
CA SER A 779 -16.00 -1.49 24.06
C SER A 779 -17.34 -0.85 24.42
N LEU A 780 -18.22 -0.72 23.42
CA LEU A 780 -19.64 -0.55 23.65
C LEU A 780 -20.18 -1.69 24.56
N PRO A 781 -21.17 -1.43 25.42
CA PRO A 781 -21.69 -2.44 26.33
C PRO A 781 -22.63 -3.42 25.62
N LEU A 782 -22.50 -4.71 25.93
CA LEU A 782 -23.55 -5.72 25.72
C LEU A 782 -24.50 -5.71 26.92
N GLN A 783 -25.81 -5.65 26.68
CA GLN A 783 -26.81 -5.88 27.72
C GLN A 783 -27.22 -7.36 27.75
N LEU A 784 -26.80 -8.09 28.78
CA LEU A 784 -27.09 -9.51 28.96
C LEU A 784 -28.14 -9.72 30.07
N THR A 785 -29.23 -10.40 29.75
CA THR A 785 -30.20 -10.89 30.74
C THR A 785 -30.02 -12.39 30.93
N VAL A 786 -29.82 -12.84 32.17
CA VAL A 786 -29.76 -14.25 32.54
C VAL A 786 -31.07 -14.64 33.21
N SER A 787 -31.75 -15.64 32.65
CA SER A 787 -32.99 -16.22 33.15
C SER A 787 -32.89 -17.74 33.16
N ALA A 788 -31.97 -18.26 33.98
CA ALA A 788 -31.84 -19.69 34.20
C ALA A 788 -32.97 -20.19 35.09
N ALA A 789 -33.53 -21.35 34.74
CA ALA A 789 -34.46 -22.06 35.63
C ALA A 789 -33.74 -22.39 36.95
N PRO A 790 -34.42 -22.31 38.11
CA PRO A 790 -33.84 -22.76 39.37
C PRO A 790 -33.35 -24.21 39.20
N PRO A 791 -32.15 -24.57 39.73
CA PRO A 791 -31.73 -25.97 39.72
C PRO A 791 -32.85 -26.81 40.36
N GLY A 792 -33.34 -27.80 39.61
CA GLY A 792 -34.50 -28.59 39.99
C GLY A 792 -34.40 -29.10 41.41
N SER A 793 -35.39 -28.75 42.22
CA SER A 793 -35.68 -29.31 43.54
C SER A 793 -36.07 -30.78 43.44
#